data_AF-A0A024TDG6-F1
#
_entry.id   AF-A0A024TDG6-F1
#
_cell.length_a   1.000
_cell.length_b   1.000
_cell.length_c   1.000
_cell.angle_alpha   90.00
_cell.angle_beta   90.00
_cell.angle_gamma   90.00
#
_symmetry.space_group_name_H-M   'P 1'
#
loop_
_entity.id
_entity.type
_entity.pdbx_description
1 polymer ?
#
loop_
_entity_poly.entity_id
_entity_poly.type
_entity_poly.pdbx_seq_one_letter_code
_entity_poly.pdbx_strand_id
1 'polypeptide(L)'
;MYLAILHELARIVPPGHSMERIHHLDSVFVQGLSLFFTNFFRHHIRVIEQPITRPSDEAHIALLTGFQYLISISEVDDENIFKICLDYWHLLTRDLYSLDQNQAQSHGMNVLALTRRAAEPDPLSRKSLLKVILSRLRVVMISKMVKPSEVLIVEDENGEIVRETTKDTEALSQYKTMHEGLVYLTHLDYDDTETIMLEKLTDQVEGNGWSWNNLNTLCWAIGSISGAMSEENEKRFLVTVIKDLLGLCEMKRGKDNKAVVASNIMYVVGQYPRFLRAHWKFLKTVVNKLFEFMHELHPGVQDMACDTFLKIAQKCRRKFVVLQPGEPYPFVEELMMELPKTVSDLEPHQLHTFYEAVASMLAAETVPARKDTLVAELMKLPNAAWQNLMQQAAQNVDVLFDPQAVKEIVKIIRTNGNVCKAIGPNGFNSQMGAIFQDLLNVYRTYTQRIAQRVAHGGEHATKTSEVRSLRNAKKESLRLFEAFVEHSSADENGRQTIARHFLPLLLEVVLSDYKTTVANAKESEVLTLLATCISKLKHAVAPSAPGMLEAVFECTLEMITRNFEDFPEHRVNFFKLLKAVNEFCVEALFNIPAEHFKLVVDSIVWAFKHTERTVADTGLETLFALLLNVRENETLAASFYRSFYLSLLQDILVVLTDRLHKFGFKMHAALLKHMFSLVEMNQVHVPLWESLPGMPPVMPPGQTNSQFLKEYVANMISTSFPNMSPAQVRAFVVGCFDMTKDLPAFKKHLRDFLVNIKEFAGEDNADLFLEENLAMSQERLHQDTIARLAVPGLVNLYERPDGNADDMSDL
;
A
#
# COMPACT_ATOMS: atom_id res chain seq x y z
N MET A 1 -29.80 40.24 6.35
CA MET A 1 -29.54 39.32 7.49
C MET A 1 -28.05 39.17 7.75
N TYR A 2 -27.24 38.66 6.81
CA TYR A 2 -25.79 38.53 6.98
C TYR A 2 -25.08 39.84 7.39
N LEU A 3 -25.38 40.97 6.73
CA LEU A 3 -24.86 42.30 7.10
C LEU A 3 -25.22 42.72 8.54
N ALA A 4 -26.43 42.39 9.01
CA ALA A 4 -26.85 42.69 10.37
C ALA A 4 -26.11 41.84 11.40
N ILE A 5 -25.84 40.57 11.08
CA ILE A 5 -25.03 39.68 11.91
C ILE A 5 -23.59 40.21 12.01
N LEU A 6 -22.98 40.62 10.89
CA LEU A 6 -21.64 41.23 10.91
C LEU A 6 -21.60 42.52 11.75
N HIS A 7 -22.65 43.34 11.68
CA HIS A 7 -22.72 44.58 12.44
C HIS A 7 -22.85 44.34 13.96
N GLU A 8 -23.67 43.37 14.39
CA GLU A 8 -23.72 42.97 15.80
C GLU A 8 -22.43 42.28 16.24
N LEU A 9 -21.85 41.44 15.39
CA LEU A 9 -20.59 40.77 15.70
C LEU A 9 -19.43 41.77 15.85
N ALA A 10 -19.38 42.82 15.02
CA ALA A 10 -18.40 43.89 15.15
C ALA A 10 -18.54 44.71 16.45
N ARG A 11 -19.73 44.72 17.09
CA ARG A 11 -19.93 45.33 18.41
C ARG A 11 -19.42 44.45 19.55
N ILE A 12 -19.51 43.13 19.39
CA ILE A 12 -19.07 42.15 20.39
C ILE A 12 -17.55 41.93 20.26
N VAL A 13 -17.06 41.79 19.03
CA VAL A 13 -15.66 41.54 18.67
C VAL A 13 -15.27 42.46 17.52
N PRO A 14 -14.54 43.56 17.77
CA PRO A 14 -14.12 44.44 16.69
C PRO A 14 -13.18 43.72 15.71
N PRO A 15 -13.31 43.93 14.39
CA PRO A 15 -12.48 43.26 13.40
C PRO A 15 -11.00 43.58 13.62
N GLY A 16 -10.16 42.54 13.71
CA GLY A 16 -8.71 42.67 13.97
C GLY A 16 -8.27 42.38 15.40
N HIS A 17 -9.18 42.10 16.34
CA HIS A 17 -8.81 41.57 17.66
C HIS A 17 -8.51 40.07 17.59
N SER A 18 -7.53 39.59 18.39
CA SER A 18 -7.24 38.15 18.50
C SER A 18 -8.45 37.41 19.10
N MET A 19 -8.95 36.41 18.36
CA MET A 19 -10.05 35.54 18.79
C MET A 19 -9.62 34.54 19.87
N GLU A 20 -8.31 34.36 20.13
CA GLU A 20 -7.81 33.47 21.17
C GLU A 20 -8.32 33.85 22.57
N ARG A 21 -8.34 35.16 22.87
CA ARG A 21 -8.83 35.66 24.16
C ARG A 21 -10.32 35.37 24.36
N ILE A 22 -11.09 35.35 23.28
CA ILE A 22 -12.53 35.09 23.31
C ILE A 22 -12.79 33.59 23.39
N HIS A 23 -11.99 32.77 22.71
CA HIS A 23 -12.05 31.31 22.86
C HIS A 23 -11.79 30.86 24.29
N HIS A 24 -10.83 31.47 24.99
CA HIS A 24 -10.60 31.20 26.42
C HIS A 24 -11.78 31.57 27.33
N LEU A 25 -12.64 32.50 26.91
CA LEU A 25 -13.83 32.93 27.65
C LEU A 25 -15.06 32.08 27.29
N ASP A 26 -15.24 31.75 26.02
CA ASP A 26 -16.36 30.96 25.50
C ASP A 26 -15.96 30.19 24.22
N SER A 27 -15.52 28.95 24.40
CA SER A 27 -15.11 28.07 23.29
C SER A 27 -16.29 27.65 22.41
N VAL A 28 -17.49 27.51 22.98
CA VAL A 28 -18.71 27.10 22.27
C VAL A 28 -19.17 28.21 21.34
N PHE A 29 -19.04 29.48 21.75
CA PHE A 29 -19.32 30.62 20.89
C PHE A 29 -18.41 30.65 19.66
N VAL A 30 -17.10 30.48 19.83
CA VAL A 30 -16.13 30.47 18.71
C VAL A 30 -16.39 29.29 17.76
N GLN A 31 -16.69 28.10 18.29
CA GLN A 31 -17.09 26.95 17.48
C GLN A 31 -18.41 27.19 16.73
N GLY A 32 -19.40 27.82 17.38
CA GLY A 32 -20.66 28.21 16.74
C GLY A 32 -20.44 29.19 15.59
N LEU A 33 -19.53 30.16 15.77
CA LEU A 33 -19.15 31.11 14.72
C LEU A 33 -18.42 30.43 13.55
N SER A 34 -17.49 29.51 13.83
CA SER A 34 -16.79 28.76 12.77
C SER A 34 -17.78 27.96 11.92
N LEU A 35 -18.72 27.26 12.55
CA LEU A 35 -19.79 26.54 11.86
C LEU A 35 -20.72 27.47 11.09
N PHE A 36 -21.05 28.64 11.65
CA PHE A 36 -21.88 29.63 10.95
C PHE A 36 -21.22 30.13 9.68
N PHE A 37 -19.99 30.65 9.77
CA PHE A 37 -19.29 31.21 8.61
C PHE A 37 -19.02 30.15 7.54
N THR A 38 -18.53 28.96 7.92
CA THR A 38 -18.21 27.89 6.97
C THR A 38 -19.46 27.36 6.26
N ASN A 39 -20.57 27.11 6.98
CA ASN A 39 -21.81 26.65 6.36
C ASN A 39 -22.47 27.74 5.51
N PHE A 40 -22.48 28.99 5.97
CA PHE A 40 -23.06 30.10 5.23
C PHE A 40 -22.30 30.32 3.92
N PHE A 41 -20.96 30.39 3.95
CA PHE A 41 -20.19 30.57 2.73
C PHE A 41 -20.30 29.36 1.79
N ARG A 42 -20.31 28.13 2.32
CA ARG A 42 -20.46 26.92 1.49
C ARG A 42 -21.72 26.92 0.63
N HIS A 43 -22.85 27.43 1.14
CA HIS A 43 -24.14 27.37 0.44
C HIS A 43 -24.55 28.70 -0.21
N HIS A 44 -24.10 29.84 0.33
CA HIS A 44 -24.66 31.15 0.00
C HIS A 44 -23.63 32.22 -0.39
N ILE A 45 -22.34 31.88 -0.56
CA ILE A 45 -21.31 32.86 -0.93
C ILE A 45 -21.64 33.67 -2.20
N ARG A 46 -22.28 33.03 -3.19
CA ARG A 46 -22.70 33.69 -4.44
C ARG A 46 -23.67 34.87 -4.22
N VAL A 47 -24.46 34.84 -3.14
CA VAL A 47 -25.40 35.92 -2.81
C VAL A 47 -24.66 37.20 -2.42
N ILE A 48 -23.46 37.08 -1.85
CA ILE A 48 -22.60 38.23 -1.50
C ILE A 48 -21.75 38.66 -2.70
N GLU A 49 -21.33 37.71 -3.54
CA GLU A 49 -20.44 37.99 -4.68
C GLU A 49 -21.16 38.65 -5.87
N GLN A 50 -22.41 38.25 -6.16
CA GLN A 50 -23.20 38.81 -7.27
C GLN A 50 -23.39 40.34 -7.25
N PRO A 51 -23.64 41.00 -6.11
CA PRO A 51 -23.78 42.46 -6.05
C PRO A 51 -22.45 43.23 -6.12
N ILE A 52 -21.28 42.58 -6.17
CA ILE A 52 -19.99 43.25 -6.23
C ILE A 52 -19.71 43.69 -7.67
N THR A 53 -19.74 45.00 -7.90
CA THR A 53 -19.48 45.61 -9.22
C THR A 53 -18.18 46.39 -9.25
N ARG A 54 -17.67 46.83 -8.10
CA ARG A 54 -16.37 47.50 -7.93
C ARG A 54 -15.65 47.00 -6.67
N PRO A 55 -14.30 47.05 -6.64
CA PRO A 55 -13.56 46.87 -5.39
C PRO A 55 -13.98 47.96 -4.40
N SER A 56 -14.25 47.58 -3.16
CA SER A 56 -14.73 48.45 -2.06
C SER A 56 -16.23 48.74 -2.01
N ASP A 57 -17.08 48.02 -2.76
CA ASP A 57 -18.53 48.02 -2.54
C ASP A 57 -18.87 47.54 -1.11
N GLU A 58 -20.02 47.94 -0.55
CA GLU A 58 -20.47 47.52 0.79
C GLU A 58 -20.51 45.99 0.92
N ALA A 59 -20.94 45.30 -0.14
CA ALA A 59 -20.93 43.83 -0.22
C ALA A 59 -19.50 43.25 -0.23
N HIS A 60 -18.54 43.93 -0.85
CA HIS A 60 -17.14 43.52 -0.87
C HIS A 60 -16.48 43.70 0.51
N ILE A 61 -16.75 44.83 1.18
CA ILE A 61 -16.25 45.08 2.54
C ILE A 61 -16.82 44.03 3.51
N ALA A 62 -18.12 43.71 3.38
CA ALA A 62 -18.75 42.67 4.18
C ALA A 62 -18.18 41.26 3.93
N LEU A 63 -17.85 40.95 2.68
CA LEU A 63 -17.18 39.69 2.31
C LEU A 63 -15.80 39.61 2.96
N LEU A 64 -14.97 40.65 2.80
CA LEU A 64 -13.64 40.71 3.40
C LEU A 64 -13.68 40.65 4.93
N THR A 65 -14.62 41.35 5.55
CA THR A 65 -14.79 41.35 7.01
C THR A 65 -15.16 39.95 7.52
N GLY A 66 -16.07 39.25 6.84
CA GLY A 66 -16.42 37.87 7.18
C GLY A 66 -15.25 36.90 7.05
N PHE A 67 -14.48 37.00 5.97
CA PHE A 67 -13.26 36.21 5.79
C PHE A 67 -12.16 36.57 6.79
N GLN A 68 -12.05 37.84 7.19
CA GLN A 68 -11.11 38.28 8.21
C GLN A 68 -11.45 37.66 9.58
N TYR A 69 -12.74 37.56 9.93
CA TYR A 69 -13.14 36.80 11.12
C TYR A 69 -12.81 35.32 11.00
N LEU A 70 -13.06 34.70 9.83
CA LEU A 70 -12.74 33.29 9.63
C LEU A 70 -11.24 33.01 9.73
N ILE A 71 -10.39 33.92 9.24
CA ILE A 71 -8.93 33.84 9.41
C ILE A 71 -8.56 33.94 10.89
N SER A 72 -9.10 34.93 11.61
CA SER A 72 -8.82 35.07 13.04
C SER A 72 -9.34 33.90 13.88
N ILE A 73 -10.42 33.24 13.47
CA ILE A 73 -10.89 31.98 14.07
C ILE A 73 -9.91 30.83 13.74
N SER A 74 -9.34 30.81 12.53
CA SER A 74 -8.35 29.81 12.12
C SER A 74 -6.99 29.97 12.82
N GLU A 75 -6.70 31.15 13.37
CA GLU A 75 -5.50 31.42 14.16
C GLU A 75 -5.59 30.80 15.58
N VAL A 76 -6.80 30.49 16.07
CA VAL A 76 -7.04 29.92 17.41
C VAL A 76 -6.39 28.54 17.55
N ASP A 77 -5.79 28.28 18.71
CA ASP A 77 -5.13 27.02 19.04
C ASP A 77 -6.14 25.94 19.51
N ASP A 78 -7.01 25.51 18.58
CA ASP A 78 -7.98 24.43 18.80
C ASP A 78 -8.10 23.59 17.52
N GLU A 79 -7.71 22.32 17.61
CA GLU A 79 -7.68 21.39 16.47
C GLU A 79 -9.05 21.18 15.82
N ASN A 80 -10.12 21.12 16.63
CA ASN A 80 -11.47 20.89 16.12
C ASN A 80 -11.98 22.10 15.33
N ILE A 81 -11.74 23.31 15.87
CA ILE A 81 -12.11 24.55 15.17
C ILE A 81 -11.29 24.69 13.90
N PHE A 82 -9.99 24.44 13.96
CA PHE A 82 -9.11 24.52 12.80
C PHE A 82 -9.52 23.54 11.71
N LYS A 83 -9.90 22.29 12.05
CA LYS A 83 -10.39 21.29 11.09
C LYS A 83 -11.63 21.76 10.34
N ILE A 84 -12.60 22.35 11.05
CA ILE A 84 -13.82 22.93 10.44
C ILE A 84 -13.45 24.04 9.45
N CYS A 85 -12.54 24.94 9.84
CA CYS A 85 -12.07 26.02 8.98
C CYS A 85 -11.27 25.50 7.77
N LEU A 86 -10.38 24.52 7.99
CA LEU A 86 -9.53 23.91 6.99
C LEU A 86 -10.34 23.24 5.88
N ASP A 87 -11.38 22.48 6.21
CA ASP A 87 -12.27 21.84 5.23
C ASP A 87 -12.91 22.87 4.30
N TYR A 88 -13.30 24.02 4.85
CA TYR A 88 -13.85 25.12 4.05
C TYR A 88 -12.77 25.85 3.23
N TRP A 89 -11.59 26.10 3.80
CA TRP A 89 -10.49 26.73 3.07
C TRP A 89 -10.04 25.88 1.88
N HIS A 90 -9.92 24.57 2.06
CA HIS A 90 -9.62 23.62 0.99
C HIS A 90 -10.67 23.67 -0.13
N LEU A 91 -11.96 23.66 0.23
CA LEU A 91 -13.05 23.83 -0.72
C LEU A 91 -12.92 25.14 -1.51
N LEU A 92 -12.69 26.26 -0.82
CA LEU A 92 -12.56 27.58 -1.43
C LEU A 92 -11.36 27.65 -2.39
N THR A 93 -10.19 27.19 -1.97
CA THR A 93 -8.96 27.26 -2.78
C THR A 93 -9.05 26.37 -4.00
N ARG A 94 -9.67 25.19 -3.88
CA ARG A 94 -9.94 24.29 -5.02
C ARG A 94 -10.90 24.93 -6.02
N ASP A 95 -11.99 25.52 -5.54
CA ASP A 95 -12.97 26.20 -6.38
C ASP A 95 -12.32 27.38 -7.13
N LEU A 96 -11.53 28.21 -6.45
CA LEU A 96 -10.80 29.32 -7.05
C LEU A 96 -9.81 28.85 -8.12
N TYR A 97 -9.05 27.80 -7.85
CA TYR A 97 -8.11 27.21 -8.81
C TYR A 97 -8.83 26.69 -10.07
N SER A 98 -9.96 25.98 -9.89
CA SER A 98 -10.75 25.45 -11.02
C SER A 98 -11.29 26.57 -11.93
N LEU A 99 -11.65 27.72 -11.35
CA LEU A 99 -12.12 28.89 -12.10
C LEU A 99 -10.98 29.52 -12.92
N ASP A 100 -9.79 29.64 -12.33
CA ASP A 100 -8.59 30.20 -13.00
C ASP A 100 -8.17 29.31 -14.19
N GLN A 101 -8.19 27.98 -14.01
CA GLN A 101 -7.89 27.01 -15.07
C GLN A 101 -8.89 27.08 -16.23
N ASN A 102 -10.20 27.14 -15.95
CA ASN A 102 -11.22 27.26 -16.99
C ASN A 102 -11.11 28.57 -17.78
N GLN A 103 -10.72 29.67 -17.11
CA GLN A 103 -10.47 30.95 -17.77
C GLN A 103 -9.21 30.90 -18.65
N ALA A 104 -8.11 30.31 -18.17
CA ALA A 104 -6.88 30.12 -18.93
C ALA A 104 -7.08 29.26 -20.19
N GLN A 105 -7.85 28.17 -20.10
CA GLN A 105 -8.18 27.31 -21.24
C GLN A 105 -9.05 28.01 -22.29
N SER A 106 -9.96 28.90 -21.88
CA SER A 106 -10.78 29.68 -22.81
C SER A 106 -9.98 30.72 -23.61
N HIS A 107 -8.87 31.22 -23.04
CA HIS A 107 -8.01 32.24 -23.66
C HIS A 107 -6.91 31.64 -24.55
N GLY A 108 -6.54 30.37 -24.34
CA GLY A 108 -5.52 29.67 -25.15
C GLY A 108 -5.90 29.42 -26.61
N MET A 109 -7.17 29.63 -27.00
CA MET A 109 -7.66 29.36 -28.36
C MET A 109 -7.73 30.60 -29.27
N ASN A 110 -7.33 31.79 -28.80
CA ASN A 110 -7.39 33.04 -29.58
C ASN A 110 -6.07 33.82 -29.55
N VAL A 111 -5.10 33.37 -30.36
CA VAL A 111 -3.79 34.02 -30.60
C VAL A 111 -3.92 35.42 -31.23
N LEU A 112 -5.11 35.79 -31.76
CA LEU A 112 -5.40 37.08 -32.39
C LEU A 112 -5.80 38.22 -31.43
N ALA A 113 -5.93 37.96 -30.11
CA ALA A 113 -6.35 38.98 -29.13
C ALA A 113 -5.18 39.74 -28.46
N LEU A 114 -3.93 39.34 -28.69
CA LEU A 114 -2.73 39.82 -27.98
C LEU A 114 -2.30 41.26 -28.33
N THR A 115 -2.83 41.88 -29.39
CA THR A 115 -2.40 43.21 -29.85
C THR A 115 -3.32 44.37 -29.43
N ARG A 116 -4.40 44.12 -28.67
CA ARG A 116 -5.39 45.17 -28.31
C ARG A 116 -5.61 45.44 -26.81
N ARG A 117 -4.92 44.76 -25.89
CA ARG A 117 -5.23 44.80 -24.43
C ARG A 117 -4.36 45.73 -23.56
N ALA A 118 -3.65 46.71 -24.11
CA ALA A 118 -2.82 47.62 -23.29
C ALA A 118 -3.60 48.73 -22.54
N ALA A 119 -4.94 48.72 -22.51
CA ALA A 119 -5.72 49.85 -21.98
C ALA A 119 -7.11 49.53 -21.40
N GLU A 120 -7.40 48.29 -20.97
CA GLU A 120 -8.64 47.98 -20.22
C GLU A 120 -8.29 47.43 -18.82
N PRO A 121 -8.99 47.86 -17.75
CA PRO A 121 -8.78 47.31 -16.41
C PRO A 121 -9.13 45.81 -16.42
N ASP A 122 -8.29 45.01 -15.77
CA ASP A 122 -8.49 43.56 -15.61
C ASP A 122 -9.94 43.26 -15.21
N PRO A 123 -10.63 42.29 -15.83
CA PRO A 123 -11.95 41.88 -15.38
C PRO A 123 -11.87 41.47 -13.91
N LEU A 124 -12.83 41.94 -13.11
CA LEU A 124 -12.96 41.63 -11.67
C LEU A 124 -13.04 40.11 -11.46
N SER A 125 -11.88 39.48 -11.28
CA SER A 125 -11.80 38.06 -10.98
C SER A 125 -12.05 37.84 -9.49
N ARG A 126 -12.71 36.73 -9.15
CA ARG A 126 -12.94 36.33 -7.75
C ARG A 126 -11.62 36.27 -6.94
N LYS A 127 -10.52 35.97 -7.63
CA LYS A 127 -9.14 35.98 -7.14
C LYS A 127 -8.66 37.37 -6.74
N SER A 128 -8.87 38.40 -7.57
CA SER A 128 -8.41 39.76 -7.27
C SER A 128 -9.15 40.36 -6.06
N LEU A 129 -10.43 40.02 -5.88
CA LEU A 129 -11.22 40.43 -4.73
C LEU A 129 -10.71 39.84 -3.41
N LEU A 130 -10.15 38.62 -3.43
CA LEU A 130 -9.72 37.91 -2.22
C LEU A 130 -8.20 37.99 -1.97
N LYS A 131 -7.44 38.75 -2.76
CA LYS A 131 -5.96 38.76 -2.72
C LYS A 131 -5.39 38.94 -1.30
N VAL A 132 -5.89 39.92 -0.53
CA VAL A 132 -5.43 40.21 0.84
C VAL A 132 -5.74 39.05 1.80
N ILE A 133 -6.91 38.44 1.65
CA ILE A 133 -7.35 37.28 2.47
C ILE A 133 -6.49 36.05 2.13
N LEU A 134 -6.22 35.80 0.84
CA LEU A 134 -5.41 34.67 0.42
C LEU A 134 -3.96 34.77 0.92
N SER A 135 -3.36 35.97 0.91
CA SER A 135 -2.02 36.19 1.47
C SER A 135 -1.97 35.91 2.97
N ARG A 136 -2.95 36.42 3.75
CA ARG A 136 -3.08 36.07 5.17
C ARG A 136 -3.34 34.59 5.42
N LEU A 137 -4.15 33.95 4.57
CA LEU A 137 -4.44 32.51 4.65
C LEU A 137 -3.17 31.68 4.44
N ARG A 138 -2.28 32.06 3.50
CA ARG A 138 -0.97 31.41 3.33
C ARG A 138 -0.15 31.47 4.62
N VAL A 139 -0.11 32.61 5.29
CA VAL A 139 0.59 32.76 6.58
C VAL A 139 0.04 31.80 7.63
N VAL A 140 -1.30 31.66 7.74
CA VAL A 140 -1.94 30.74 8.68
C VAL A 140 -1.65 29.28 8.33
N MET A 141 -1.81 28.89 7.06
CA MET A 141 -1.52 27.53 6.59
C MET A 141 -0.07 27.12 6.85
N ILE A 142 0.90 28.02 6.61
CA ILE A 142 2.32 27.77 6.87
C ILE A 142 2.61 27.68 8.38
N SER A 143 1.94 28.50 9.20
CA SER A 143 2.22 28.56 10.64
C SER A 143 1.54 27.44 11.44
N LYS A 144 0.46 26.83 10.92
CA LYS A 144 -0.28 25.72 11.55
C LYS A 144 -0.04 24.38 10.84
N MET A 145 0.97 24.29 9.98
CA MET A 145 1.24 23.07 9.21
C MET A 145 1.42 21.87 10.15
N VAL A 146 0.65 20.81 9.92
CA VAL A 146 0.74 19.58 10.71
C VAL A 146 1.99 18.78 10.32
N LYS A 147 2.50 17.98 11.24
CA LYS A 147 3.67 17.14 11.02
C LYS A 147 3.42 16.11 9.90
N PRO A 148 4.32 16.00 8.90
CA PRO A 148 4.29 14.94 7.90
C PRO A 148 4.74 13.59 8.47
N SER A 149 4.31 12.50 7.83
CA SER A 149 4.60 11.12 8.27
C SER A 149 6.09 10.72 8.21
N GLU A 150 6.87 11.49 7.47
CA GLU A 150 8.30 11.33 7.24
C GLU A 150 9.18 11.83 8.38
N VAL A 151 8.65 12.73 9.21
CA VAL A 151 9.40 13.32 10.32
C VAL A 151 9.20 12.45 11.55
N LEU A 152 10.23 11.69 11.91
CA LEU A 152 10.17 10.68 12.97
C LEU A 152 10.49 11.25 14.36
N ILE A 153 10.97 12.49 14.45
CA ILE A 153 11.29 13.14 15.73
C ILE A 153 10.15 14.04 16.19
N VAL A 154 9.84 14.00 17.49
CA VAL A 154 8.77 14.77 18.14
C VAL A 154 9.28 15.27 19.49
N GLU A 155 8.78 16.42 19.92
CA GLU A 155 9.00 16.95 21.27
C GLU A 155 8.01 16.30 22.25
N ASP A 156 8.52 15.64 23.29
CA ASP A 156 7.77 15.11 24.45
C ASP A 156 7.11 16.27 25.24
N GLU A 157 6.07 15.99 26.03
CA GLU A 157 5.55 16.85 27.10
C GLU A 157 6.64 17.42 28.02
N ASN A 158 7.76 16.70 28.18
CA ASN A 158 8.93 17.15 28.95
C ASN A 158 9.87 18.11 28.18
N GLY A 159 9.61 18.38 26.90
CA GLY A 159 10.47 19.21 26.04
C GLY A 159 11.71 18.50 25.49
N GLU A 160 11.78 17.17 25.58
CA GLU A 160 12.86 16.36 25.02
C GLU A 160 12.51 15.82 23.63
N ILE A 161 13.49 15.70 22.75
CA ILE A 161 13.27 15.19 21.39
C ILE A 161 13.35 13.67 21.38
N VAL A 162 12.21 13.04 21.13
CA VAL A 162 12.05 11.58 21.11
C VAL A 162 11.65 11.07 19.72
N ARG A 163 11.89 9.78 19.47
CA ARG A 163 11.45 9.09 18.25
C ARG A 163 10.00 8.64 18.40
N GLU A 164 9.15 9.04 17.46
CA GLU A 164 7.77 8.55 17.39
C GLU A 164 7.71 7.17 16.73
N THR A 165 7.04 6.21 17.39
CA THR A 165 6.91 4.83 16.91
C THR A 165 5.57 4.53 16.24
N THR A 166 4.56 5.39 16.42
CA THR A 166 3.18 5.18 15.95
C THR A 166 2.75 6.30 15.02
N LYS A 167 2.13 5.96 13.90
CA LYS A 167 1.59 6.96 12.96
C LYS A 167 0.17 7.33 13.38
N ASP A 168 -0.07 8.61 13.64
CA ASP A 168 -1.42 9.13 13.86
C ASP A 168 -2.17 9.27 12.51
N THR A 169 -3.24 8.50 12.34
CA THR A 169 -4.05 8.51 11.12
C THR A 169 -4.86 9.80 10.96
N GLU A 170 -5.25 10.45 12.05
CA GLU A 170 -6.03 11.69 12.02
C GLU A 170 -5.14 12.86 11.59
N ALA A 171 -3.97 13.00 12.23
CA ALA A 171 -2.96 13.99 11.84
C ALA A 171 -2.54 13.83 10.36
N LEU A 172 -2.41 12.59 9.88
CA LEU A 172 -2.08 12.31 8.47
C LEU A 172 -3.18 12.75 7.51
N SER A 173 -4.46 12.58 7.88
CA SER A 173 -5.57 13.07 7.08
C SER A 173 -5.60 14.61 7.04
N GLN A 174 -5.34 15.26 8.18
CA GLN A 174 -5.28 16.71 8.26
C GLN A 174 -4.12 17.27 7.44
N TYR A 175 -2.92 16.67 7.55
CA TYR A 175 -1.76 17.01 6.73
C TYR A 175 -2.09 16.96 5.23
N LYS A 176 -2.79 15.92 4.77
CA LYS A 176 -3.21 15.82 3.35
C LYS A 176 -4.10 16.99 2.93
N THR A 177 -5.11 17.36 3.74
CA THR A 177 -5.99 18.49 3.43
C THR A 177 -5.22 19.82 3.42
N MET A 178 -4.29 20.02 4.36
CA MET A 178 -3.43 21.21 4.40
C MET A 178 -2.48 21.30 3.23
N HIS A 179 -1.81 20.20 2.89
CA HIS A 179 -0.95 20.06 1.72
C HIS A 179 -1.69 20.45 0.44
N GLU A 180 -2.87 19.87 0.20
CA GLU A 180 -3.67 20.19 -0.98
C GLU A 180 -4.10 21.66 -1.01
N GLY A 181 -4.57 22.19 0.13
CA GLY A 181 -4.94 23.60 0.26
C GLY A 181 -3.78 24.54 -0.04
N LEU A 182 -2.59 24.25 0.49
CA LEU A 182 -1.39 25.06 0.29
C LEU A 182 -0.90 24.98 -1.16
N VAL A 183 -0.92 23.81 -1.80
CA VAL A 183 -0.61 23.66 -3.23
C VAL A 183 -1.54 24.51 -4.10
N TYR A 184 -2.85 24.51 -3.83
CA TYR A 184 -3.78 25.40 -4.54
C TYR A 184 -3.43 26.88 -4.32
N LEU A 185 -3.08 27.28 -3.10
CA LEU A 185 -2.66 28.65 -2.79
C LEU A 185 -1.37 29.04 -3.52
N THR A 186 -0.42 28.13 -3.66
CA THR A 186 0.83 28.35 -4.42
C THR A 186 0.55 28.53 -5.90
N HIS A 187 -0.35 27.73 -6.50
CA HIS A 187 -0.77 27.94 -7.90
C HIS A 187 -1.50 29.26 -8.12
N LEU A 188 -2.27 29.72 -7.13
CA LEU A 188 -2.99 30.99 -7.24
C LEU A 188 -2.04 32.19 -7.22
N ASP A 189 -0.99 32.18 -6.38
CA ASP A 189 0.05 33.23 -6.34
C ASP A 189 1.33 32.65 -5.74
N TYR A 190 2.29 32.31 -6.61
CA TYR A 190 3.54 31.69 -6.18
C TYR A 190 4.52 32.73 -5.63
N ASP A 191 4.56 33.95 -6.19
CA ASP A 191 5.48 35.01 -5.76
C ASP A 191 5.19 35.41 -4.30
N ASP A 192 3.91 35.54 -3.93
CA ASP A 192 3.48 35.81 -2.55
C ASP A 192 3.84 34.65 -1.62
N THR A 193 3.64 33.40 -2.06
CA THR A 193 4.00 32.20 -1.28
C THR A 193 5.51 32.13 -1.02
N GLU A 194 6.33 32.35 -2.05
CA GLU A 194 7.79 32.37 -1.98
C GLU A 194 8.28 33.47 -1.03
N THR A 195 7.74 34.68 -1.16
CA THR A 195 8.11 35.83 -0.32
C THR A 195 7.81 35.54 1.15
N ILE A 196 6.60 35.06 1.48
CA ILE A 196 6.21 34.73 2.86
C ILE A 196 7.12 33.65 3.47
N MET A 197 7.46 32.60 2.71
CA MET A 197 8.32 31.52 3.19
C MET A 197 9.76 31.98 3.42
N LEU A 198 10.31 32.81 2.51
CA LEU A 198 11.66 33.33 2.64
C LEU A 198 11.78 34.38 3.75
N GLU A 199 10.79 35.24 3.94
CA GLU A 199 10.76 36.20 5.07
C GLU A 199 10.75 35.45 6.41
N LYS A 200 9.86 34.45 6.55
CA LYS A 200 9.81 33.61 7.76
C LYS A 200 11.12 32.83 7.98
N LEU A 201 11.76 32.34 6.93
CA LEU A 201 13.05 31.67 7.05
C LEU A 201 14.15 32.63 7.51
N THR A 202 14.18 33.84 6.94
CA THR A 202 15.12 34.90 7.34
C THR A 202 14.97 35.22 8.83
N ASP A 203 13.73 35.36 9.33
CA ASP A 203 13.45 35.59 10.75
C ASP A 203 13.99 34.47 11.67
N GLN A 204 13.96 33.21 11.21
CA GLN A 204 14.54 32.08 11.95
C GLN A 204 16.07 32.13 11.99
N VAL A 205 16.71 32.55 10.89
CA VAL A 205 18.18 32.66 10.76
C VAL A 205 18.71 33.83 11.57
N GLU A 206 18.07 35.00 11.48
CA GLU A 206 18.47 36.22 12.22
C GLU A 206 18.15 36.12 13.72
N GLY A 207 17.25 35.21 14.11
CA GLY A 207 16.91 34.94 15.51
C GLY A 207 15.76 35.78 16.06
N ASN A 208 15.06 36.55 15.23
CA ASN A 208 13.92 37.40 15.63
C ASN A 208 12.64 36.62 15.93
N GLY A 209 12.63 35.30 15.72
CA GLY A 209 11.46 34.44 15.99
C GLY A 209 11.80 32.95 16.17
N TRP A 210 13.03 32.63 16.60
CA TRP A 210 13.53 31.26 16.70
C TRP A 210 12.69 30.39 17.65
N SER A 211 12.08 29.34 17.11
CA SER A 211 11.49 28.25 17.90
C SER A 211 11.50 26.95 17.09
N TRP A 212 11.52 25.81 17.77
CA TRP A 212 11.46 24.51 17.08
C TRP A 212 10.18 24.38 16.28
N ASN A 213 9.05 24.76 16.87
CA ASN A 213 7.74 24.72 16.20
C ASN A 213 7.72 25.60 14.93
N ASN A 214 8.18 26.85 15.01
CA ASN A 214 8.15 27.76 13.86
C ASN A 214 9.04 27.28 12.70
N LEU A 215 10.22 26.72 13.00
CA LEU A 215 11.07 26.14 11.97
C LEU A 215 10.43 24.87 11.38
N ASN A 216 9.90 24.01 12.22
CA ASN A 216 9.25 22.76 11.82
C ASN A 216 8.08 23.03 10.87
N THR A 217 7.10 23.84 11.28
CA THR A 217 5.91 24.11 10.45
C THR A 217 6.28 24.79 9.14
N LEU A 218 7.28 25.68 9.15
CA LEU A 218 7.83 26.31 7.95
C LEU A 218 8.44 25.27 7.00
N CYS A 219 9.33 24.41 7.49
CA CYS A 219 9.99 23.40 6.66
C CYS A 219 9.01 22.32 6.18
N TRP A 220 8.00 21.97 6.97
CA TRP A 220 6.91 21.09 6.54
C TRP A 220 6.09 21.70 5.41
N ALA A 221 5.76 23.00 5.52
CA ALA A 221 5.08 23.74 4.48
C ALA A 221 5.91 23.84 3.20
N ILE A 222 7.21 24.16 3.32
CA ILE A 222 8.16 24.17 2.19
C ILE A 222 8.16 22.80 1.50
N GLY A 223 8.37 21.70 2.22
CA GLY A 223 8.37 20.37 1.60
C GLY A 223 7.04 19.98 0.96
N SER A 224 5.91 20.45 1.49
CA SER A 224 4.58 20.12 0.96
C SER A 224 4.28 20.76 -0.40
N ILE A 225 4.83 21.92 -0.72
CA ILE A 225 4.58 22.58 -2.03
C ILE A 225 5.43 22.02 -3.18
N SER A 226 6.11 20.89 -2.97
CA SER A 226 6.98 20.27 -3.97
C SER A 226 6.25 19.98 -5.28
N GLY A 227 6.79 20.48 -6.40
CA GLY A 227 6.20 20.31 -7.72
C GLY A 227 5.03 21.24 -8.05
N ALA A 228 4.64 22.15 -7.15
CA ALA A 228 3.67 23.22 -7.45
C ALA A 228 4.28 24.37 -8.27
N MET A 229 5.61 24.56 -8.20
CA MET A 229 6.36 25.60 -8.90
C MET A 229 6.95 25.09 -10.24
N SER A 230 7.26 26.04 -11.13
CA SER A 230 8.10 25.76 -12.31
C SER A 230 9.52 25.36 -11.88
N GLU A 231 10.25 24.63 -12.73
CA GLU A 231 11.59 24.14 -12.39
C GLU A 231 12.59 25.29 -12.14
N GLU A 232 12.48 26.39 -12.88
CA GLU A 232 13.35 27.56 -12.71
C GLU A 232 13.10 28.29 -11.38
N ASN A 233 11.83 28.50 -11.02
CA ASN A 233 11.46 29.17 -9.77
C ASN A 233 11.77 28.27 -8.57
N GLU A 234 11.42 26.99 -8.66
CA GLU A 234 11.75 25.98 -7.64
C GLU A 234 13.26 25.92 -7.39
N LYS A 235 14.08 25.98 -8.44
CA LYS A 235 15.54 26.03 -8.31
C LYS A 235 16.01 27.26 -7.52
N ARG A 236 15.53 28.46 -7.85
CA ARG A 236 15.95 29.70 -7.17
C ARG A 236 15.56 29.66 -5.69
N PHE A 237 14.33 29.25 -5.43
CA PHE A 237 13.78 29.11 -4.08
C PHE A 237 14.59 28.10 -3.25
N LEU A 238 14.79 26.88 -3.75
CA LEU A 238 15.48 25.81 -3.00
C LEU A 238 16.96 26.10 -2.74
N VAL A 239 17.65 26.77 -3.66
CA VAL A 239 19.06 27.15 -3.44
C VAL A 239 19.19 28.06 -2.23
N THR A 240 18.26 29.00 -2.04
CA THR A 240 18.24 29.89 -0.87
C THR A 240 17.88 29.10 0.39
N VAL A 241 16.76 28.35 0.36
CA VAL A 241 16.30 27.57 1.51
C VAL A 241 17.35 26.58 2.03
N ILE A 242 17.97 25.78 1.14
CA ILE A 242 18.95 24.77 1.57
C ILE A 242 20.22 25.43 2.13
N LYS A 243 20.68 26.54 1.54
CA LYS A 243 21.84 27.27 2.06
C LYS A 243 21.58 27.83 3.45
N ASP A 244 20.43 28.45 3.64
CA ASP A 244 20.05 29.06 4.92
C ASP A 244 19.86 27.99 6.01
N LEU A 245 19.22 26.87 5.69
CA LEU A 245 19.08 25.74 6.63
C LEU A 245 20.43 25.09 6.97
N LEU A 246 21.33 24.90 6.00
CA LEU A 246 22.69 24.39 6.27
C LEU A 246 23.48 25.37 7.14
N GLY A 247 23.43 26.68 6.86
CA GLY A 247 24.05 27.71 7.68
C GLY A 247 23.48 27.73 9.10
N LEU A 248 22.17 27.61 9.23
CA LEU A 248 21.48 27.50 10.52
C LEU A 248 21.94 26.27 11.32
N CYS A 249 22.15 25.13 10.65
CA CYS A 249 22.64 23.88 11.27
C CYS A 249 24.06 24.04 11.83
N GLU A 250 24.90 24.84 11.18
CA GLU A 250 26.25 25.17 11.65
C GLU A 250 26.24 26.21 12.78
N MET A 251 25.35 27.20 12.71
CA MET A 251 25.24 28.28 13.70
C MET A 251 24.66 27.82 15.03
N LYS A 252 23.62 26.96 15.01
CA LYS A 252 22.92 26.54 16.22
C LYS A 252 23.74 25.52 17.00
N ARG A 253 23.84 25.74 18.31
CA ARG A 253 24.53 24.86 19.27
C ARG A 253 23.51 24.03 20.05
N GLY A 254 23.93 22.88 20.54
CA GLY A 254 23.08 21.93 21.27
C GLY A 254 22.63 20.77 20.38
N LYS A 255 22.54 19.57 20.96
CA LYS A 255 22.18 18.35 20.24
C LYS A 255 20.74 18.42 19.73
N ASP A 256 19.82 18.89 20.56
CA ASP A 256 18.40 18.99 20.23
C ASP A 256 18.17 19.97 19.09
N ASN A 257 18.75 21.18 19.17
CA ASN A 257 18.68 22.17 18.10
C ASN A 257 19.22 21.64 16.77
N LYS A 258 20.32 20.88 16.80
CA LYS A 258 20.89 20.27 15.59
C LYS A 258 20.00 19.17 15.04
N ALA A 259 19.38 18.35 15.89
CA ALA A 259 18.44 17.31 15.48
C ALA A 259 17.22 17.91 14.79
N VAL A 260 16.64 19.00 15.32
CA VAL A 260 15.50 19.71 14.71
C VAL A 260 15.88 20.32 13.35
N VAL A 261 17.04 20.97 13.24
CA VAL A 261 17.44 21.54 11.94
C VAL A 261 17.75 20.44 10.93
N ALA A 262 18.43 19.37 11.35
CA ALA A 262 18.75 18.22 10.50
C ALA A 262 17.49 17.53 9.98
N SER A 263 16.48 17.29 10.83
CA SER A 263 15.22 16.65 10.43
C SER A 263 14.49 17.47 9.36
N ASN A 264 14.46 18.79 9.52
CA ASN A 264 13.86 19.71 8.57
C ASN A 264 14.61 19.75 7.24
N ILE A 265 15.94 19.78 7.26
CA ILE A 265 16.77 19.67 6.05
C ILE A 265 16.46 18.35 5.32
N MET A 266 16.51 17.22 6.04
CA MET A 266 16.25 15.88 5.49
C MET A 266 14.87 15.76 4.88
N TYR A 267 13.85 16.32 5.56
CA TYR A 267 12.49 16.36 5.03
C TYR A 267 12.40 17.18 3.74
N VAL A 268 12.90 18.44 3.74
CA VAL A 268 12.85 19.31 2.55
C VAL A 268 13.58 18.67 1.38
N VAL A 269 14.85 18.29 1.53
CA VAL A 269 15.61 17.69 0.41
C VAL A 269 15.00 16.37 -0.06
N GLY A 270 14.40 15.61 0.87
CA GLY A 270 13.65 14.41 0.57
C GLY A 270 12.46 14.68 -0.36
N GLN A 271 11.72 15.77 -0.20
CA GLN A 271 10.53 16.06 -1.02
C GLN A 271 10.87 16.60 -2.43
N TYR A 272 12.10 17.00 -2.73
CA TYR A 272 12.47 17.64 -4.01
C TYR A 272 13.44 16.81 -4.89
N PRO A 273 13.07 15.58 -5.31
CA PRO A 273 13.94 14.76 -6.17
C PRO A 273 14.18 15.40 -7.56
N ARG A 274 13.24 16.18 -8.09
CA ARG A 274 13.39 16.88 -9.38
C ARG A 274 14.60 17.82 -9.38
N PHE A 275 14.68 18.68 -8.37
CA PHE A 275 15.82 19.59 -8.16
C PHE A 275 17.15 18.83 -8.01
N LEU A 276 17.15 17.77 -7.20
CA LEU A 276 18.36 16.97 -6.95
C LEU A 276 18.88 16.28 -8.24
N ARG A 277 18.00 15.84 -9.14
CA ARG A 277 18.39 15.25 -10.44
C ARG A 277 19.08 16.27 -11.35
N ALA A 278 18.63 17.53 -11.34
CA ALA A 278 19.20 18.59 -12.17
C ALA A 278 20.53 19.13 -11.62
N HIS A 279 20.79 18.98 -10.31
CA HIS A 279 21.92 19.62 -9.63
C HIS A 279 22.82 18.64 -8.88
N TRP A 280 23.74 17.99 -9.60
CA TRP A 280 24.68 17.00 -9.06
C TRP A 280 25.45 17.45 -7.82
N LYS A 281 26.04 18.66 -7.85
CA LYS A 281 26.82 19.18 -6.70
C LYS A 281 26.00 19.26 -5.41
N PHE A 282 24.73 19.66 -5.53
CA PHE A 282 23.81 19.69 -4.40
C PHE A 282 23.44 18.28 -3.96
N LEU A 283 23.13 17.37 -4.89
CA LEU A 283 22.86 15.97 -4.58
C LEU A 283 24.03 15.31 -3.81
N LYS A 284 25.27 15.46 -4.29
CA LYS A 284 26.46 14.93 -3.60
C LYS A 284 26.63 15.53 -2.20
N THR A 285 26.44 16.85 -2.06
CA THR A 285 26.54 17.54 -0.76
C THR A 285 25.48 17.04 0.23
N VAL A 286 24.22 16.90 -0.21
CA VAL A 286 23.13 16.39 0.62
C VAL A 286 23.39 14.96 1.06
N VAL A 287 23.81 14.07 0.14
CA VAL A 287 24.10 12.68 0.47
C VAL A 287 25.25 12.55 1.47
N ASN A 288 26.33 13.31 1.29
CA ASN A 288 27.42 13.33 2.27
C ASN A 288 26.94 13.83 3.65
N LYS A 289 26.03 14.81 3.68
CA LYS A 289 25.42 15.27 4.93
C LYS A 289 24.53 14.21 5.58
N LEU A 290 23.81 13.41 4.79
CA LEU A 290 23.07 12.25 5.31
C LEU A 290 24.00 11.22 5.95
N PHE A 291 25.18 10.97 5.36
CA PHE A 291 26.18 10.09 5.97
C PHE A 291 26.73 10.66 7.28
N GLU A 292 26.93 11.97 7.39
CA GLU A 292 27.25 12.60 8.68
C GLU A 292 26.13 12.38 9.71
N PHE A 293 24.86 12.52 9.32
CA PHE A 293 23.71 12.30 10.21
C PHE A 293 23.52 10.82 10.59
N MET A 294 24.00 9.88 9.78
CA MET A 294 24.05 8.45 10.15
C MET A 294 25.00 8.18 11.32
N HIS A 295 25.94 9.09 11.62
CA HIS A 295 26.83 9.02 12.79
C HIS A 295 26.31 9.79 14.00
N GLU A 296 25.17 10.48 13.90
CA GLU A 296 24.59 11.22 15.02
C GLU A 296 23.73 10.31 15.88
N LEU A 297 24.16 10.08 17.12
CA LEU A 297 23.49 9.15 18.06
C LEU A 297 22.19 9.71 18.68
N HIS A 298 21.71 10.85 18.19
CA HIS A 298 20.45 11.43 18.65
C HIS A 298 19.26 10.55 18.19
N PRO A 299 18.30 10.22 19.08
CA PRO A 299 17.14 9.41 18.74
C PRO A 299 16.41 9.90 17.48
N GLY A 300 16.12 8.98 16.55
CA GLY A 300 15.36 9.23 15.32
C GLY A 300 16.15 9.88 14.17
N VAL A 301 17.31 10.51 14.41
CA VAL A 301 18.09 11.19 13.36
C VAL A 301 18.68 10.19 12.37
N GLN A 302 19.29 9.10 12.85
CA GLN A 302 19.84 8.04 11.99
C GLN A 302 18.76 7.38 11.13
N ASP A 303 17.59 7.09 11.71
CA ASP A 303 16.46 6.51 10.98
C ASP A 303 16.00 7.45 9.87
N MET A 304 15.80 8.73 10.17
CA MET A 304 15.45 9.74 9.16
C MET A 304 16.52 9.85 8.08
N ALA A 305 17.81 9.77 8.43
CA ALA A 305 18.89 9.82 7.45
C ALA A 305 18.85 8.62 6.50
N CYS A 306 18.66 7.41 7.02
CA CYS A 306 18.52 6.18 6.22
C CYS A 306 17.28 6.20 5.33
N ASP A 307 16.12 6.61 5.86
CA ASP A 307 14.87 6.69 5.10
C ASP A 307 14.93 7.76 4.00
N THR A 308 15.51 8.93 4.31
CA THR A 308 15.73 10.01 3.34
C THR A 308 16.72 9.57 2.26
N PHE A 309 17.80 8.87 2.64
CA PHE A 309 18.76 8.32 1.69
C PHE A 309 18.12 7.29 0.76
N LEU A 310 17.27 6.39 1.27
CA LEU A 310 16.52 5.43 0.45
C LEU A 310 15.61 6.14 -0.55
N LYS A 311 14.85 7.15 -0.12
CA LYS A 311 13.98 7.94 -1.01
C LYS A 311 14.76 8.61 -2.15
N ILE A 312 15.87 9.28 -1.81
CA ILE A 312 16.74 9.92 -2.80
C ILE A 312 17.34 8.86 -3.73
N ALA A 313 17.81 7.72 -3.20
CA ALA A 313 18.37 6.64 -3.98
C ALA A 313 17.36 6.09 -5.00
N GLN A 314 16.12 5.84 -4.60
CA GLN A 314 15.05 5.34 -5.48
C GLN A 314 14.75 6.31 -6.63
N LYS A 315 14.61 7.62 -6.34
CA LYS A 315 14.23 8.61 -7.36
C LYS A 315 15.41 9.21 -8.13
N CYS A 316 16.65 9.10 -7.66
CA CYS A 316 17.84 9.64 -8.32
C CYS A 316 18.85 8.54 -8.75
N ARG A 317 18.47 7.26 -8.69
CA ARG A 317 19.33 6.07 -8.96
C ARG A 317 20.31 6.20 -10.12
N ARG A 318 19.87 6.68 -11.29
CA ARG A 318 20.71 6.81 -12.51
C ARG A 318 21.90 7.76 -12.29
N LYS A 319 21.71 8.84 -11.52
CA LYS A 319 22.76 9.86 -11.30
C LYS A 319 23.95 9.31 -10.49
N PHE A 320 23.72 8.30 -9.66
CA PHE A 320 24.77 7.68 -8.83
C PHE A 320 25.65 6.69 -9.59
N VAL A 321 25.13 6.08 -10.66
CA VAL A 321 25.81 5.04 -11.46
C VAL A 321 26.59 5.63 -12.64
N VAL A 322 26.10 6.73 -13.20
CA VAL A 322 26.75 7.44 -14.32
C VAL A 322 27.86 8.35 -13.80
N LEU A 323 28.96 8.45 -14.57
CA LEU A 323 30.04 9.38 -14.28
C LEU A 323 29.57 10.83 -14.46
N GLN A 324 29.68 11.63 -13.41
CA GLN A 324 29.22 13.02 -13.40
C GLN A 324 30.33 13.98 -13.82
N PRO A 325 30.01 15.13 -14.45
CA PRO A 325 31.01 16.10 -14.89
C PRO A 325 31.85 16.63 -13.71
N GLY A 326 33.17 16.48 -13.80
CA GLY A 326 34.12 16.94 -12.78
C GLY A 326 34.43 15.94 -11.68
N GLU A 327 33.86 14.73 -11.72
CA GLU A 327 34.18 13.64 -10.79
C GLU A 327 35.16 12.63 -11.45
N PRO A 328 36.05 12.00 -10.68
CA PRO A 328 37.02 11.02 -11.20
C PRO A 328 36.41 9.63 -11.48
N TYR A 329 35.39 9.24 -10.73
CA TYR A 329 34.67 7.97 -10.84
C TYR A 329 33.20 8.16 -10.44
N PRO A 330 32.30 7.24 -10.81
CA PRO A 330 30.89 7.30 -10.39
C PRO A 330 30.74 7.20 -8.87
N PHE A 331 29.79 7.93 -8.31
CA PHE A 331 29.63 8.04 -6.85
C PHE A 331 29.35 6.71 -6.16
N VAL A 332 28.70 5.76 -6.84
CA VAL A 332 28.51 4.42 -6.28
C VAL A 332 29.84 3.71 -5.96
N GLU A 333 30.91 3.97 -6.73
CA GLU A 333 32.24 3.41 -6.47
C GLU A 333 32.90 4.11 -5.28
N GLU A 334 32.75 5.44 -5.16
CA GLU A 334 33.13 6.23 -3.96
C GLU A 334 32.51 5.61 -2.70
N LEU A 335 31.21 5.38 -2.77
CA LEU A 335 30.41 4.84 -1.69
C LEU A 335 30.87 3.44 -1.27
N MET A 336 31.24 2.59 -2.23
CA MET A 336 31.74 1.24 -1.90
C MET A 336 33.08 1.30 -1.17
N MET A 337 33.96 2.25 -1.49
CA MET A 337 35.25 2.41 -0.80
C MET A 337 35.08 2.88 0.64
N GLU A 338 34.13 3.78 0.90
CA GLU A 338 33.87 4.32 2.23
C GLU A 338 32.82 3.53 3.04
N LEU A 339 32.24 2.47 2.45
CA LEU A 339 31.14 1.68 3.03
C LEU A 339 31.38 1.27 4.49
N PRO A 340 32.55 0.70 4.90
CA PRO A 340 32.77 0.29 6.28
C PRO A 340 32.73 1.45 7.28
N LYS A 341 33.11 2.65 6.84
CA LYS A 341 33.07 3.86 7.65
C LYS A 341 31.62 4.30 7.80
N THR A 342 30.89 4.43 6.69
CA THR A 342 29.52 4.96 6.66
C THR A 342 28.53 4.16 7.51
N VAL A 343 28.66 2.82 7.56
CA VAL A 343 27.69 1.96 8.26
C VAL A 343 28.08 1.59 9.70
N SER A 344 29.20 2.12 10.21
CA SER A 344 29.80 1.66 11.48
C SER A 344 28.93 1.88 12.72
N ASP A 345 28.16 2.97 12.76
CA ASP A 345 27.31 3.35 13.91
C ASP A 345 25.82 3.01 13.71
N LEU A 346 25.47 2.33 12.61
CA LEU A 346 24.08 2.02 12.26
C LEU A 346 23.55 0.77 12.98
N GLU A 347 22.31 0.86 13.44
CA GLU A 347 21.58 -0.29 13.97
C GLU A 347 21.14 -1.26 12.86
N PRO A 348 20.82 -2.53 13.17
CA PRO A 348 20.50 -3.54 12.16
C PRO A 348 19.38 -3.14 11.18
N HIS A 349 18.30 -2.50 11.63
CA HIS A 349 17.21 -2.09 10.73
C HIS A 349 17.62 -0.93 9.83
N GLN A 350 18.40 0.04 10.32
CA GLN A 350 18.97 1.13 9.53
C GLN A 350 19.94 0.60 8.48
N LEU A 351 20.77 -0.38 8.86
CA LEU A 351 21.66 -1.08 7.96
C LEU A 351 20.88 -1.74 6.82
N HIS A 352 19.76 -2.40 7.13
CA HIS A 352 18.90 -3.02 6.11
C HIS A 352 18.34 -1.99 5.13
N THR A 353 17.87 -0.83 5.61
CA THR A 353 17.40 0.29 4.77
C THR A 353 18.53 0.87 3.90
N PHE A 354 19.73 1.03 4.47
CA PHE A 354 20.89 1.55 3.73
C PHE A 354 21.28 0.63 2.57
N TYR A 355 21.37 -0.68 2.81
CA TYR A 355 21.68 -1.65 1.77
C TYR A 355 20.61 -1.72 0.68
N GLU A 356 19.34 -1.56 1.04
CA GLU A 356 18.23 -1.42 0.09
C GLU A 356 18.38 -0.17 -0.81
N ALA A 357 18.82 0.95 -0.22
CA ALA A 357 19.05 2.20 -0.94
C ALA A 357 20.14 2.03 -1.99
N VAL A 358 21.29 1.48 -1.61
CA VAL A 358 22.40 1.24 -2.55
C VAL A 358 22.00 0.22 -3.63
N ALA A 359 21.30 -0.85 -3.26
CA ALA A 359 20.80 -1.82 -4.22
C ALA A 359 19.82 -1.19 -5.24
N SER A 360 18.99 -0.24 -4.81
CA SER A 360 18.11 0.54 -5.69
C SER A 360 18.89 1.41 -6.68
N MET A 361 20.08 1.91 -6.30
CA MET A 361 20.99 2.60 -7.23
C MET A 361 21.55 1.62 -8.27
N LEU A 362 22.04 0.45 -7.82
CA LEU A 362 22.56 -0.59 -8.70
C LEU A 362 21.52 -1.15 -9.67
N ALA A 363 20.23 -1.06 -9.33
CA ALA A 363 19.16 -1.43 -10.24
C ALA A 363 19.15 -0.59 -11.54
N ALA A 364 19.71 0.63 -11.52
CA ALA A 364 19.83 1.50 -12.69
C ALA A 364 21.05 1.21 -13.57
N GLU A 365 21.97 0.31 -13.15
CA GLU A 365 23.10 -0.11 -13.98
C GLU A 365 22.61 -0.98 -15.14
N THR A 366 22.97 -0.59 -16.36
CA THR A 366 22.53 -1.26 -17.59
C THR A 366 23.50 -2.35 -18.02
N VAL A 367 24.76 -2.31 -17.59
CA VAL A 367 25.79 -3.29 -17.95
C VAL A 367 25.80 -4.46 -16.96
N PRO A 368 25.39 -5.69 -17.35
CA PRO A 368 25.25 -6.81 -16.41
C PRO A 368 26.56 -7.21 -15.71
N ALA A 369 27.67 -7.26 -16.44
CA ALA A 369 28.97 -7.63 -15.87
C ALA A 369 29.47 -6.62 -14.82
N ARG A 370 29.22 -5.33 -15.04
CA ARG A 370 29.56 -4.28 -14.08
C ARG A 370 28.63 -4.32 -12.88
N LYS A 371 27.33 -4.56 -13.11
CA LYS A 371 26.34 -4.75 -12.05
C LYS A 371 26.74 -5.89 -11.12
N ASP A 372 27.11 -7.06 -11.65
CA ASP A 372 27.59 -8.19 -10.84
C ASP A 372 28.82 -7.84 -10.00
N THR A 373 29.76 -7.09 -10.58
CA THR A 373 30.97 -6.65 -9.86
C THR A 373 30.62 -5.70 -8.71
N LEU A 374 29.73 -4.74 -8.95
CA LEU A 374 29.29 -3.78 -7.92
C LEU A 374 28.48 -4.47 -6.81
N VAL A 375 27.68 -5.48 -7.15
CA VAL A 375 26.96 -6.31 -6.16
C VAL A 375 27.94 -7.08 -5.28
N ALA A 376 28.98 -7.66 -5.87
CA ALA A 376 30.00 -8.38 -5.12
C ALA A 376 30.74 -7.45 -4.14
N GLU A 377 31.04 -6.21 -4.53
CA GLU A 377 31.65 -5.22 -3.62
C GLU A 377 30.68 -4.76 -2.53
N LEU A 378 29.40 -4.49 -2.84
CA LEU A 378 28.39 -4.14 -1.83
C LEU A 378 28.24 -5.25 -0.77
N MET A 379 28.19 -6.50 -1.22
CA MET A 379 27.98 -7.67 -0.36
C MET A 379 29.25 -8.17 0.32
N LYS A 380 30.41 -7.55 0.10
CA LYS A 380 31.71 -7.97 0.65
C LYS A 380 31.72 -8.07 2.17
N LEU A 381 31.17 -7.08 2.88
CA LEU A 381 31.10 -7.08 4.35
C LEU A 381 30.19 -8.21 4.88
N PRO A 382 28.92 -8.33 4.44
CA PRO A 382 28.08 -9.47 4.79
C PRO A 382 28.68 -10.83 4.42
N ASN A 383 29.31 -10.94 3.24
CA ASN A 383 29.91 -12.18 2.77
C ASN A 383 31.14 -12.58 3.59
N ALA A 384 31.98 -11.63 3.99
CA ALA A 384 33.11 -11.89 4.88
C ALA A 384 32.64 -12.36 6.26
N ALA A 385 31.61 -11.71 6.83
CA ALA A 385 31.01 -12.13 8.09
C ALA A 385 30.40 -13.54 7.98
N TRP A 386 29.66 -13.81 6.89
CA TRP A 386 29.10 -15.13 6.58
C TRP A 386 30.18 -16.21 6.47
N GLN A 387 31.22 -15.97 5.67
CA GLN A 387 32.31 -16.92 5.48
C GLN A 387 33.06 -17.22 6.78
N ASN A 388 33.31 -16.21 7.61
CA ASN A 388 33.94 -16.40 8.92
C ASN A 388 33.09 -17.27 9.83
N LEU A 389 31.76 -17.05 9.86
CA LEU A 389 30.83 -17.89 10.63
C LEU A 389 30.79 -19.32 10.09
N MET A 390 30.74 -19.50 8.76
CA MET A 390 30.72 -20.84 8.15
C MET A 390 32.04 -21.60 8.37
N GLN A 391 33.18 -20.92 8.37
CA GLN A 391 34.48 -21.53 8.69
C GLN A 391 34.55 -21.98 10.15
N GLN A 392 34.02 -21.18 11.09
CA GLN A 392 33.93 -21.57 12.49
C GLN A 392 32.96 -22.75 12.66
N ALA A 393 31.82 -22.73 11.98
CA ALA A 393 30.83 -23.81 11.99
C ALA A 393 31.37 -25.12 11.43
N ALA A 394 32.25 -25.07 10.42
CA ALA A 394 32.91 -26.24 9.87
C ALA A 394 33.83 -26.95 10.88
N GLN A 395 34.38 -26.21 11.85
CA GLN A 395 35.18 -26.77 12.94
C GLN A 395 34.29 -27.21 14.10
N ASN A 396 33.28 -26.41 14.45
CA ASN A 396 32.34 -26.70 15.52
C ASN A 396 30.93 -26.19 15.16
N VAL A 397 30.03 -27.14 14.90
CA VAL A 397 28.63 -26.85 14.54
C VAL A 397 27.88 -26.13 15.66
N ASP A 398 28.31 -26.30 16.92
CA ASP A 398 27.64 -25.65 18.07
C ASP A 398 27.72 -24.13 18.04
N VAL A 399 28.68 -23.55 17.30
CA VAL A 399 28.77 -22.09 17.09
C VAL A 399 27.49 -21.55 16.44
N LEU A 400 26.86 -22.32 15.56
CA LEU A 400 25.61 -21.91 14.89
C LEU A 400 24.41 -21.81 15.86
N PHE A 401 24.50 -22.41 17.05
CA PHE A 401 23.42 -22.36 18.04
C PHE A 401 23.59 -21.24 19.07
N ASP A 402 24.72 -20.54 19.05
CA ASP A 402 24.95 -19.40 19.94
C ASP A 402 23.99 -18.24 19.61
N PRO A 403 23.30 -17.65 20.59
CA PRO A 403 22.33 -16.58 20.33
C PRO A 403 22.91 -15.37 19.58
N GLN A 404 24.19 -15.04 19.74
CA GLN A 404 24.81 -13.94 18.99
C GLN A 404 25.09 -14.33 17.54
N ALA A 405 25.60 -15.55 17.30
CA ALA A 405 25.77 -16.08 15.95
C ALA A 405 24.44 -16.16 15.19
N VAL A 406 23.36 -16.62 15.84
CA VAL A 406 22.02 -16.66 15.23
C VAL A 406 21.50 -15.26 14.89
N LYS A 407 21.74 -14.26 15.75
CA LYS A 407 21.39 -12.86 15.47
C LYS A 407 22.20 -12.27 14.30
N GLU A 408 23.45 -12.67 14.16
CA GLU A 408 24.30 -12.24 13.04
C GLU A 408 23.86 -12.87 11.72
N ILE A 409 23.54 -14.17 11.72
CA ILE A 409 22.96 -14.91 10.58
C ILE A 409 21.61 -14.29 10.17
N VAL A 410 20.74 -14.12 11.17
CA VAL A 410 19.75 -13.03 11.31
C VAL A 410 19.87 -11.87 10.32
N LYS A 411 20.77 -10.99 10.74
CA LYS A 411 21.11 -9.73 10.11
C LYS A 411 21.56 -9.92 8.67
N ILE A 412 22.46 -10.87 8.40
CA ILE A 412 23.00 -11.15 7.06
C ILE A 412 21.91 -11.58 6.09
N ILE A 413 21.03 -12.51 6.49
CA ILE A 413 19.94 -13.00 5.63
C ILE A 413 18.96 -11.88 5.29
N ARG A 414 18.60 -11.04 6.27
CA ARG A 414 17.73 -9.88 6.04
C ARG A 414 18.36 -8.84 5.11
N THR A 415 19.66 -8.54 5.27
CA THR A 415 20.39 -7.67 4.35
C THR A 415 20.33 -8.21 2.91
N ASN A 416 20.60 -9.51 2.72
CA ASN A 416 20.47 -10.17 1.42
C ASN A 416 19.04 -10.06 0.86
N GLY A 417 18.02 -10.25 1.71
CA GLY A 417 16.61 -10.15 1.33
C GLY A 417 16.22 -8.76 0.81
N ASN A 418 16.65 -7.70 1.48
CA ASN A 418 16.38 -6.32 1.06
C ASN A 418 17.12 -5.96 -0.24
N VAL A 419 18.40 -6.36 -0.36
CA VAL A 419 19.18 -6.17 -1.59
C VAL A 419 18.54 -6.92 -2.77
N CYS A 420 18.08 -8.15 -2.54
CA CYS A 420 17.41 -8.98 -3.56
C CYS A 420 16.13 -8.31 -4.10
N LYS A 421 15.34 -7.67 -3.23
CA LYS A 421 14.12 -6.96 -3.64
C LYS A 421 14.44 -5.68 -4.43
N ALA A 422 15.45 -4.94 -3.99
CA ALA A 422 15.75 -3.60 -4.54
C ALA A 422 16.54 -3.62 -5.85
N ILE A 423 17.38 -4.63 -6.11
CA ILE A 423 18.30 -4.61 -7.25
C ILE A 423 17.66 -4.84 -8.62
N GLY A 424 16.38 -5.20 -8.64
CA GLY A 424 15.62 -5.50 -9.86
C GLY A 424 15.92 -6.89 -10.44
N PRO A 425 15.37 -7.19 -11.63
CA PRO A 425 15.28 -8.54 -12.13
C PRO A 425 16.65 -9.16 -12.44
N ASN A 426 16.82 -10.43 -12.07
CA ASN A 426 18.01 -11.27 -12.32
C ASN A 426 19.35 -10.76 -11.74
N GLY A 427 19.39 -9.57 -11.11
CA GLY A 427 20.62 -8.95 -10.62
C GLY A 427 21.21 -9.57 -9.35
N PHE A 428 20.49 -10.50 -8.72
CA PHE A 428 20.91 -11.15 -7.47
C PHE A 428 21.40 -12.61 -7.67
N ASN A 429 21.40 -13.14 -8.89
CA ASN A 429 21.71 -14.54 -9.16
C ASN A 429 23.14 -14.95 -8.79
N SER A 430 24.13 -14.09 -9.04
CA SER A 430 25.54 -14.31 -8.72
C SER A 430 25.76 -14.40 -7.20
N GLN A 431 25.22 -13.43 -6.45
CA GLN A 431 25.26 -13.41 -4.99
C GLN A 431 24.51 -14.61 -4.38
N MET A 432 23.32 -14.93 -4.89
CA MET A 432 22.57 -16.09 -4.41
C MET A 432 23.37 -17.38 -4.62
N GLY A 433 23.96 -17.57 -5.80
CA GLY A 433 24.81 -18.72 -6.10
C GLY A 433 25.97 -18.90 -5.11
N ALA A 434 26.54 -17.81 -4.60
CA ALA A 434 27.64 -17.85 -3.63
C ALA A 434 27.22 -18.33 -2.23
N ILE A 435 26.02 -17.96 -1.76
CA ILE A 435 25.55 -18.27 -0.40
C ILE A 435 24.59 -19.46 -0.33
N PHE A 436 24.03 -19.91 -1.46
CA PHE A 436 22.89 -20.82 -1.51
C PHE A 436 23.12 -22.16 -0.80
N GLN A 437 24.24 -22.83 -1.08
CA GLN A 437 24.56 -24.14 -0.51
C GLN A 437 24.73 -24.06 1.02
N ASP A 438 25.50 -23.07 1.48
CA ASP A 438 25.71 -22.85 2.90
C ASP A 438 24.41 -22.50 3.61
N LEU A 439 23.56 -21.67 2.99
CA LEU A 439 22.26 -21.30 3.54
C LEU A 439 21.34 -22.51 3.69
N LEU A 440 21.31 -23.43 2.72
CA LEU A 440 20.58 -24.70 2.81
C LEU A 440 21.14 -25.59 3.93
N ASN A 441 22.45 -25.64 4.09
CA ASN A 441 23.09 -26.42 5.15
C ASN A 441 22.77 -25.86 6.54
N VAL A 442 22.80 -24.54 6.71
CA VAL A 442 22.39 -23.86 7.94
C VAL A 442 20.91 -24.14 8.24
N TYR A 443 20.04 -24.03 7.24
CA TYR A 443 18.62 -24.34 7.37
C TYR A 443 18.40 -25.79 7.86
N ARG A 444 19.07 -26.76 7.22
CA ARG A 444 19.02 -28.18 7.61
C ARG A 444 19.53 -28.42 9.03
N THR A 445 20.61 -27.77 9.42
CA THR A 445 21.22 -27.90 10.76
C THR A 445 20.27 -27.35 11.84
N TYR A 446 19.63 -26.21 11.58
CA TYR A 446 18.63 -25.63 12.48
C TYR A 446 17.39 -26.51 12.60
N THR A 447 16.91 -27.09 11.51
CA THR A 447 15.84 -28.11 11.54
C THR A 447 16.17 -29.26 12.46
N GLN A 448 17.37 -29.86 12.30
CA GLN A 448 17.79 -31.00 13.12
C GLN A 448 17.88 -30.63 14.60
N ARG A 449 18.40 -29.44 14.92
CA ARG A 449 18.46 -28.94 16.30
C ARG A 449 17.07 -28.71 16.90
N ILE A 450 16.16 -28.12 16.15
CA ILE A 450 14.77 -27.91 16.58
C ILE A 450 14.10 -29.27 16.85
N ALA A 451 14.25 -30.23 15.94
CA ALA A 451 13.70 -31.58 16.09
C ALA A 451 14.25 -32.27 17.35
N GLN A 452 15.56 -32.17 17.62
CA GLN A 452 16.16 -32.69 18.85
C GLN A 452 15.57 -32.04 20.10
N ARG A 453 15.43 -30.71 20.13
CA ARG A 453 14.86 -30.00 21.29
C ARG A 453 13.40 -30.36 21.52
N VAL A 454 12.61 -30.49 20.46
CA VAL A 454 11.22 -30.93 20.54
C VAL A 454 11.10 -32.37 21.03
N ALA A 455 11.98 -33.28 20.58
CA ALA A 455 11.98 -34.65 21.05
C ALA A 455 12.25 -34.78 22.57
N HIS A 456 13.07 -33.88 23.15
CA HIS A 456 13.39 -33.89 24.58
C HIS A 456 12.41 -33.08 25.45
N GLY A 457 11.94 -31.93 24.96
CA GLY A 457 11.13 -30.98 25.72
C GLY A 457 9.65 -30.93 25.37
N GLY A 458 9.20 -31.80 24.46
CA GLY A 458 7.82 -31.83 23.96
C GLY A 458 7.41 -30.51 23.30
N GLU A 459 6.11 -30.21 23.32
CA GLU A 459 5.57 -29.00 22.68
C GLU A 459 6.07 -27.70 23.32
N HIS A 460 6.40 -27.71 24.63
CA HIS A 460 6.92 -26.53 25.33
C HIS A 460 8.28 -26.08 24.80
N ALA A 461 9.07 -26.99 24.22
CA ALA A 461 10.35 -26.66 23.59
C ALA A 461 10.20 -25.60 22.50
N THR A 462 9.08 -25.61 21.76
CA THR A 462 8.82 -24.63 20.68
C THR A 462 8.72 -23.19 21.15
N LYS A 463 8.42 -22.97 22.44
CA LYS A 463 8.28 -21.65 23.06
C LYS A 463 9.59 -21.16 23.71
N THR A 464 10.62 -22.00 23.79
CA THR A 464 11.92 -21.63 24.34
C THR A 464 12.60 -20.55 23.48
N SER A 465 13.48 -19.74 24.09
CA SER A 465 14.19 -18.67 23.37
C SER A 465 15.08 -19.21 22.25
N GLU A 466 15.77 -20.33 22.47
CA GLU A 466 16.65 -20.97 21.48
C GLU A 466 15.84 -21.42 20.25
N VAL A 467 14.75 -22.17 20.45
CA VAL A 467 13.93 -22.64 19.32
C VAL A 467 13.29 -21.47 18.59
N ARG A 468 12.81 -20.44 19.30
CA ARG A 468 12.27 -19.23 18.65
C ARG A 468 13.30 -18.50 17.80
N SER A 469 14.55 -18.37 18.24
CA SER A 469 15.60 -17.73 17.45
C SER A 469 15.97 -18.55 16.21
N LEU A 470 16.06 -19.88 16.33
CA LEU A 470 16.35 -20.78 15.20
C LEU A 470 15.21 -20.78 14.17
N ARG A 471 13.95 -20.80 14.64
CA ARG A 471 12.76 -20.66 13.80
C ARG A 471 12.73 -19.33 13.06
N ASN A 472 13.07 -18.23 13.74
CA ASN A 472 13.17 -16.92 13.10
C ASN A 472 14.24 -16.93 11.98
N ALA A 473 15.38 -17.59 12.20
CA ALA A 473 16.38 -17.73 11.14
C ALA A 473 15.88 -18.54 9.94
N LYS A 474 15.19 -19.67 10.17
CA LYS A 474 14.55 -20.46 9.09
C LYS A 474 13.52 -19.63 8.32
N LYS A 475 12.67 -18.88 9.03
CA LYS A 475 11.66 -17.99 8.45
C LYS A 475 12.28 -16.93 7.53
N GLU A 476 13.37 -16.30 7.96
CA GLU A 476 14.07 -15.32 7.13
C GLU A 476 14.79 -15.96 5.94
N SER A 477 15.34 -17.18 6.07
CA SER A 477 15.85 -17.94 4.91
C SER A 477 14.76 -18.20 3.86
N LEU A 478 13.56 -18.61 4.30
CA LEU A 478 12.42 -18.84 3.41
C LEU A 478 11.98 -17.56 2.70
N ARG A 479 11.93 -16.43 3.42
CA ARG A 479 11.63 -15.11 2.83
C ARG A 479 12.67 -14.67 1.81
N LEU A 480 13.95 -14.97 2.03
CA LEU A 480 15.01 -14.72 1.04
C LEU A 480 14.81 -15.61 -0.20
N PHE A 481 14.53 -16.91 -0.03
CA PHE A 481 14.23 -17.79 -1.16
C PHE A 481 13.00 -17.31 -1.94
N GLU A 482 11.95 -16.86 -1.25
CA GLU A 482 10.73 -16.33 -1.86
C GLU A 482 11.02 -15.06 -2.66
N ALA A 483 11.72 -14.09 -2.06
CA ALA A 483 12.11 -12.86 -2.73
C ALA A 483 13.00 -13.12 -3.95
N PHE A 484 13.92 -14.09 -3.85
CA PHE A 484 14.78 -14.51 -4.96
C PHE A 484 13.98 -15.08 -6.12
N VAL A 485 13.06 -16.01 -5.86
CA VAL A 485 12.21 -16.58 -6.91
C VAL A 485 11.32 -15.52 -7.54
N GLU A 486 10.77 -14.60 -6.75
CA GLU A 486 9.90 -13.53 -7.25
C GLU A 486 10.61 -12.55 -8.20
N HIS A 487 11.85 -12.17 -7.88
CA HIS A 487 12.58 -11.13 -8.61
C HIS A 487 13.49 -11.72 -9.71
N SER A 488 13.91 -12.98 -9.61
CA SER A 488 14.75 -13.64 -10.62
C SER A 488 13.95 -14.43 -11.68
N SER A 489 12.62 -14.41 -11.63
CA SER A 489 11.76 -15.09 -12.63
C SER A 489 11.23 -14.17 -13.74
N ALA A 490 11.81 -12.98 -13.92
CA ALA A 490 11.30 -11.98 -14.86
C ALA A 490 11.41 -12.44 -16.33
N ASP A 491 12.51 -13.11 -16.67
CA ASP A 491 12.79 -13.61 -18.02
C ASP A 491 12.68 -15.14 -18.08
N GLU A 492 12.37 -15.68 -19.27
CA GLU A 492 12.29 -17.12 -19.50
C GLU A 492 13.59 -17.86 -19.15
N ASN A 493 14.74 -17.25 -19.44
CA ASN A 493 16.05 -17.81 -19.08
C ASN A 493 16.26 -17.85 -17.56
N GLY A 494 15.78 -16.84 -16.83
CA GLY A 494 15.82 -16.80 -15.36
C GLY A 494 14.96 -17.91 -14.77
N ARG A 495 13.72 -18.07 -15.29
CA ARG A 495 12.81 -19.16 -14.89
C ARG A 495 13.46 -20.53 -15.07
N GLN A 496 14.08 -20.79 -16.22
CA GLN A 496 14.74 -22.08 -16.47
C GLN A 496 15.97 -22.30 -15.59
N THR A 497 16.75 -21.25 -15.32
CA THR A 497 17.93 -21.33 -14.45
C THR A 497 17.52 -21.71 -13.02
N ILE A 498 16.49 -21.05 -12.48
CA ILE A 498 15.94 -21.36 -11.15
C ILE A 498 15.40 -22.79 -11.12
N ALA A 499 14.55 -23.16 -12.10
CA ALA A 499 13.92 -24.47 -12.14
C ALA A 499 14.91 -25.63 -12.26
N ARG A 500 16.02 -25.45 -12.99
CA ARG A 500 17.03 -26.50 -13.20
C ARG A 500 18.08 -26.58 -12.11
N HIS A 501 18.57 -25.44 -11.61
CA HIS A 501 19.76 -25.43 -10.74
C HIS A 501 19.44 -25.20 -9.25
N PHE A 502 18.44 -24.38 -8.94
CA PHE A 502 18.14 -23.99 -7.54
C PHE A 502 16.97 -24.78 -6.96
N LEU A 503 15.89 -24.92 -7.74
CA LEU A 503 14.64 -25.49 -7.26
C LEU A 503 14.76 -26.94 -6.76
N PRO A 504 15.48 -27.87 -7.42
CA PRO A 504 15.54 -29.26 -6.95
C PRO A 504 16.14 -29.38 -5.55
N LEU A 505 17.24 -28.68 -5.30
CA LEU A 505 17.93 -28.68 -4.00
C LEU A 505 17.11 -27.99 -2.91
N LEU A 506 16.44 -26.90 -3.27
CA LEU A 506 15.54 -26.19 -2.36
C LEU A 506 14.36 -27.07 -1.93
N LEU A 507 13.69 -27.70 -2.90
CA LEU A 507 12.53 -28.56 -2.63
C LEU A 507 12.93 -29.80 -1.81
N GLU A 508 14.06 -30.44 -2.12
CA GLU A 508 14.54 -31.60 -1.35
C GLU A 508 14.69 -31.28 0.14
N VAL A 509 15.32 -30.15 0.47
CA VAL A 509 15.55 -29.74 1.86
C VAL A 509 14.27 -29.26 2.53
N VAL A 510 13.52 -28.37 1.89
CA VAL A 510 12.37 -27.69 2.50
C VAL A 510 11.16 -28.61 2.63
N LEU A 511 10.86 -29.44 1.63
CA LEU A 511 9.71 -30.34 1.68
C LEU A 511 9.90 -31.46 2.71
N SER A 512 11.10 -32.03 2.77
CA SER A 512 11.46 -33.05 3.77
C SER A 512 11.38 -32.51 5.20
N ASP A 513 11.89 -31.30 5.41
CA ASP A 513 11.77 -30.58 6.69
C ASP A 513 10.30 -30.34 7.08
N TYR A 514 9.49 -29.81 6.17
CA TYR A 514 8.10 -29.49 6.47
C TYR A 514 7.26 -30.72 6.81
N LYS A 515 7.46 -31.84 6.09
CA LYS A 515 6.74 -33.10 6.32
C LYS A 515 7.08 -33.74 7.68
N THR A 516 8.34 -33.65 8.11
CA THR A 516 8.83 -34.29 9.35
C THR A 516 8.66 -33.44 10.60
N THR A 517 8.50 -32.12 10.45
CA THR A 517 8.38 -31.20 11.58
C THR A 517 7.00 -31.28 12.25
N VAL A 518 6.96 -31.17 13.59
CA VAL A 518 5.71 -31.15 14.38
C VAL A 518 4.87 -29.92 14.05
N ALA A 519 3.53 -30.04 14.12
CA ALA A 519 2.58 -28.98 13.72
C ALA A 519 2.91 -27.57 14.28
N ASN A 520 3.22 -27.46 15.57
CA ASN A 520 3.54 -26.18 16.24
C ASN A 520 4.86 -25.53 15.79
N ALA A 521 5.74 -26.30 15.14
CA ALA A 521 7.05 -25.84 14.66
C ALA A 521 7.12 -25.74 13.12
N LYS A 522 6.04 -26.08 12.40
CA LYS A 522 5.98 -25.90 10.94
C LYS A 522 5.88 -24.42 10.59
N GLU A 523 6.71 -23.97 9.66
CA GLU A 523 6.71 -22.58 9.20
C GLU A 523 5.73 -22.39 8.04
N SER A 524 4.87 -21.38 8.14
CA SER A 524 3.83 -21.11 7.14
C SER A 524 4.42 -20.54 5.84
N GLU A 525 5.59 -19.93 5.91
CA GLU A 525 6.35 -19.37 4.78
C GLU A 525 6.81 -20.44 3.78
N VAL A 526 6.84 -21.73 4.17
CA VAL A 526 7.06 -22.80 3.20
C VAL A 526 5.93 -22.79 2.17
N LEU A 527 4.68 -22.63 2.61
CA LEU A 527 3.52 -22.61 1.71
C LEU A 527 3.53 -21.38 0.80
N THR A 528 3.96 -20.21 1.31
CA THR A 528 4.10 -18.99 0.48
C THR A 528 5.19 -19.16 -0.57
N LEU A 529 6.35 -19.70 -0.18
CA LEU A 529 7.45 -20.00 -1.09
C LEU A 529 6.99 -20.94 -2.22
N LEU A 530 6.29 -22.03 -1.90
CA LEU A 530 5.78 -22.97 -2.89
C LEU A 530 4.75 -22.29 -3.83
N ALA A 531 3.86 -21.45 -3.30
CA ALA A 531 2.90 -20.70 -4.11
C ALA A 531 3.59 -19.71 -5.06
N THR A 532 4.63 -19.02 -4.58
CA THR A 532 5.46 -18.11 -5.37
C THR A 532 6.24 -18.86 -6.45
N CYS A 533 6.83 -20.02 -6.13
CA CYS A 533 7.45 -20.90 -7.12
C CYS A 533 6.48 -21.30 -8.24
N ILE A 534 5.26 -21.73 -7.91
CA ILE A 534 4.28 -22.16 -8.91
C ILE A 534 3.79 -20.98 -9.76
N SER A 535 3.43 -19.85 -9.14
CA SER A 535 2.90 -18.69 -9.85
C SER A 535 3.92 -18.02 -10.78
N LYS A 536 5.20 -18.00 -10.38
CA LYS A 536 6.27 -17.34 -11.13
C LYS A 536 6.93 -18.24 -12.16
N LEU A 537 7.16 -19.51 -11.85
CA LEU A 537 7.85 -20.46 -12.74
C LEU A 537 6.88 -21.23 -13.66
N LYS A 538 5.58 -21.29 -13.32
CA LYS A 538 4.50 -21.85 -14.15
C LYS A 538 4.84 -23.26 -14.68
N HIS A 539 4.78 -23.46 -16.00
CA HIS A 539 5.04 -24.74 -16.67
C HIS A 539 6.40 -25.37 -16.33
N ALA A 540 7.41 -24.58 -15.94
CA ALA A 540 8.72 -25.11 -15.56
C ALA A 540 8.68 -25.95 -14.28
N VAL A 541 7.68 -25.76 -13.42
CA VAL A 541 7.51 -26.46 -12.13
C VAL A 541 6.45 -27.54 -12.19
N ALA A 542 5.66 -27.61 -13.25
CA ALA A 542 4.61 -28.61 -13.43
C ALA A 542 5.07 -30.07 -13.12
N PRO A 543 6.28 -30.52 -13.50
CA PRO A 543 6.75 -31.87 -13.16
C PRO A 543 7.02 -32.09 -11.67
N SER A 544 7.37 -31.03 -10.92
CA SER A 544 7.69 -31.09 -9.48
C SER A 544 6.48 -30.81 -8.58
N ALA A 545 5.42 -30.22 -9.13
CA ALA A 545 4.22 -29.84 -8.40
C ALA A 545 3.52 -31.01 -7.65
N PRO A 546 3.40 -32.23 -8.20
CA PRO A 546 2.83 -33.36 -7.46
C PRO A 546 3.62 -33.69 -6.18
N GLY A 547 4.96 -33.70 -6.24
CA GLY A 547 5.81 -33.94 -5.08
C GLY A 547 5.73 -32.83 -4.03
N MET A 548 5.56 -31.57 -4.46
CA MET A 548 5.30 -30.45 -3.56
C MET A 548 3.99 -30.64 -2.80
N LEU A 549 2.90 -31.00 -3.50
CA LEU A 549 1.60 -31.25 -2.89
C LEU A 549 1.63 -32.43 -1.93
N GLU A 550 2.23 -33.56 -2.33
CA GLU A 550 2.31 -34.75 -1.46
C GLU A 550 2.99 -34.46 -0.11
N ALA A 551 4.04 -33.62 -0.12
CA ALA A 551 4.78 -33.30 1.09
C ALA A 551 4.00 -32.39 2.06
N VAL A 552 3.20 -31.45 1.55
CA VAL A 552 2.57 -30.41 2.37
C VAL A 552 1.07 -30.58 2.57
N PHE A 553 0.37 -31.33 1.71
CA PHE A 553 -1.09 -31.29 1.64
C PHE A 553 -1.76 -31.93 2.86
N GLU A 554 -1.60 -33.24 3.05
CA GLU A 554 -2.25 -33.99 4.13
C GLU A 554 -1.86 -33.46 5.52
N CYS A 555 -0.56 -33.25 5.72
CA CYS A 555 -0.02 -32.84 7.00
C CYS A 555 -0.37 -31.39 7.38
N THR A 556 -0.80 -30.55 6.43
CA THR A 556 -1.35 -29.21 6.69
C THR A 556 -2.86 -29.26 6.85
N LEU A 557 -3.55 -30.08 6.05
CA LEU A 557 -4.99 -30.26 6.13
C LEU A 557 -5.42 -30.74 7.52
N GLU A 558 -4.70 -31.71 8.11
CA GLU A 558 -4.92 -32.18 9.47
C GLU A 558 -4.74 -31.10 10.54
N MET A 559 -3.92 -30.07 10.27
CA MET A 559 -3.72 -28.95 11.20
C MET A 559 -4.88 -27.97 11.13
N ILE A 560 -5.34 -27.65 9.93
CA ILE A 560 -6.33 -26.59 9.71
C ILE A 560 -7.78 -27.05 9.92
N THR A 561 -8.07 -28.34 9.76
CA THR A 561 -9.45 -28.87 9.85
C THR A 561 -9.92 -29.17 11.27
N ARG A 562 -9.04 -29.14 12.27
CA ARG A 562 -9.39 -29.44 13.67
C ARG A 562 -10.29 -28.39 14.30
N ASN A 563 -10.07 -27.12 13.99
CA ASN A 563 -10.89 -26.00 14.47
C ASN A 563 -10.82 -24.80 13.51
N PHE A 564 -11.60 -23.77 13.80
CA PHE A 564 -11.65 -22.53 13.01
C PHE A 564 -10.78 -21.40 13.60
N GLU A 565 -9.92 -21.67 14.59
CA GLU A 565 -9.08 -20.64 15.25
C GLU A 565 -7.56 -20.86 15.12
N ASP A 566 -7.07 -22.10 15.18
CA ASP A 566 -5.62 -22.36 15.16
C ASP A 566 -4.96 -22.26 13.77
N PHE A 567 -3.71 -21.80 13.74
CA PHE A 567 -2.88 -21.69 12.52
C PHE A 567 -3.52 -20.83 11.40
N PRO A 568 -3.92 -19.57 11.67
CA PRO A 568 -4.52 -18.72 10.65
C PRO A 568 -3.58 -18.44 9.48
N GLU A 569 -2.28 -18.28 9.73
CA GLU A 569 -1.28 -18.08 8.67
C GLU A 569 -1.18 -19.29 7.74
N HIS A 570 -1.12 -20.51 8.29
CA HIS A 570 -1.07 -21.74 7.50
C HIS A 570 -2.31 -21.91 6.64
N ARG A 571 -3.50 -21.54 7.13
CA ARG A 571 -4.74 -21.60 6.35
C ARG A 571 -4.69 -20.70 5.13
N VAL A 572 -4.40 -19.43 5.35
CA VAL A 572 -4.34 -18.44 4.26
C VAL A 572 -3.30 -18.87 3.22
N ASN A 573 -2.11 -19.29 3.66
CA ASN A 573 -1.04 -19.67 2.75
C ASN A 573 -1.29 -21.02 2.06
N PHE A 574 -1.99 -21.95 2.70
CA PHE A 574 -2.42 -23.22 2.10
C PHE A 574 -3.41 -23.00 0.95
N PHE A 575 -4.42 -22.15 1.15
CA PHE A 575 -5.38 -21.86 0.08
C PHE A 575 -4.75 -21.00 -1.03
N LYS A 576 -3.82 -20.11 -0.71
CA LYS A 576 -3.00 -19.43 -1.73
C LYS A 576 -2.19 -20.41 -2.57
N LEU A 577 -1.60 -21.43 -1.96
CA LEU A 577 -0.89 -22.50 -2.68
C LEU A 577 -1.85 -23.27 -3.60
N LEU A 578 -3.01 -23.71 -3.10
CA LEU A 578 -4.01 -24.42 -3.91
C LEU A 578 -4.51 -23.57 -5.08
N LYS A 579 -4.77 -22.29 -4.85
CA LYS A 579 -5.13 -21.34 -5.91
C LYS A 579 -4.04 -21.26 -6.97
N ALA A 580 -2.77 -21.09 -6.58
CA ALA A 580 -1.65 -21.03 -7.52
C ALA A 580 -1.49 -22.33 -8.32
N VAL A 581 -1.63 -23.49 -7.68
CA VAL A 581 -1.57 -24.79 -8.37
C VAL A 581 -2.69 -24.88 -9.39
N ASN A 582 -3.91 -24.49 -9.02
CA ASN A 582 -5.06 -24.56 -9.92
C ASN A 582 -4.92 -23.61 -11.12
N GLU A 583 -4.41 -22.39 -10.92
CA GLU A 583 -4.25 -21.42 -12.01
C GLU A 583 -3.11 -21.77 -12.98
N PHE A 584 -1.99 -22.30 -12.48
CA PHE A 584 -0.76 -22.43 -13.29
C PHE A 584 -0.30 -23.87 -13.55
N CYS A 585 -0.78 -24.85 -12.79
CA CYS A 585 -0.33 -26.24 -12.81
C CYS A 585 -1.49 -27.23 -12.62
N VAL A 586 -2.63 -27.01 -13.30
CA VAL A 586 -3.82 -27.85 -13.11
C VAL A 586 -3.59 -29.32 -13.45
N GLU A 587 -2.73 -29.62 -14.43
CA GLU A 587 -2.35 -30.99 -14.78
C GLU A 587 -1.78 -31.76 -13.56
N ALA A 588 -1.09 -31.06 -12.66
CA ALA A 588 -0.57 -31.66 -11.44
C ALA A 588 -1.68 -32.05 -10.46
N LEU A 589 -2.78 -31.26 -10.37
CA LEU A 589 -3.95 -31.61 -9.55
C LEU A 589 -4.71 -32.81 -10.10
N PHE A 590 -4.66 -33.04 -11.42
CA PHE A 590 -5.35 -34.18 -12.03
C PHE A 590 -4.53 -35.47 -12.02
N ASN A 591 -3.21 -35.36 -11.86
CA ASN A 591 -2.32 -36.51 -11.74
C ASN A 591 -2.23 -37.10 -10.32
N ILE A 592 -2.85 -36.47 -9.31
CA ILE A 592 -2.91 -37.04 -7.96
C ILE A 592 -3.96 -38.16 -7.86
N PRO A 593 -3.78 -39.12 -6.94
CA PRO A 593 -4.79 -40.15 -6.67
C PRO A 593 -6.17 -39.56 -6.34
N ALA A 594 -7.24 -40.25 -6.76
CA ALA A 594 -8.62 -39.79 -6.59
C ALA A 594 -9.01 -39.51 -5.13
N GLU A 595 -8.43 -40.23 -4.17
CA GLU A 595 -8.63 -40.00 -2.73
C GLU A 595 -8.09 -38.63 -2.29
N HIS A 596 -6.89 -38.26 -2.75
CA HIS A 596 -6.31 -36.95 -2.47
C HIS A 596 -7.05 -35.83 -3.20
N PHE A 597 -7.51 -36.08 -4.43
CA PHE A 597 -8.33 -35.11 -5.16
C PHE A 597 -9.65 -34.81 -4.43
N LYS A 598 -10.30 -35.82 -3.83
CA LYS A 598 -11.46 -35.61 -2.97
C LYS A 598 -11.14 -34.70 -1.79
N LEU A 599 -10.02 -34.93 -1.10
CA LEU A 599 -9.57 -34.06 0.00
C LEU A 599 -9.32 -32.62 -0.45
N VAL A 600 -8.84 -32.39 -1.67
CA VAL A 600 -8.71 -31.04 -2.25
C VAL A 600 -10.08 -30.39 -2.34
N VAL A 601 -11.08 -31.07 -2.91
CA VAL A 601 -12.45 -30.54 -3.03
C VAL A 601 -13.05 -30.28 -1.65
N ASP A 602 -12.92 -31.22 -0.71
CA ASP A 602 -13.42 -31.08 0.66
C ASP A 602 -12.76 -29.90 1.39
N SER A 603 -11.46 -29.66 1.16
CA SER A 603 -10.74 -28.51 1.72
C SER A 603 -11.23 -27.17 1.16
N ILE A 604 -11.58 -27.12 -0.12
CA ILE A 604 -12.17 -25.93 -0.77
C ILE A 604 -13.58 -25.67 -0.20
N VAL A 605 -14.37 -26.73 0.00
CA VAL A 605 -15.69 -26.64 0.65
C VAL A 605 -15.57 -26.13 2.08
N TRP A 606 -14.57 -26.60 2.82
CA TRP A 606 -14.29 -26.09 4.15
C TRP A 606 -13.88 -24.60 4.12
N ALA A 607 -13.06 -24.19 3.14
CA ALA A 607 -12.58 -22.82 3.01
C ALA A 607 -13.73 -21.81 2.83
N PHE A 608 -14.63 -22.04 1.88
CA PHE A 608 -15.73 -21.09 1.64
C PHE A 608 -16.81 -21.11 2.73
N LYS A 609 -16.82 -22.12 3.60
CA LYS A 609 -17.66 -22.17 4.82
C LYS A 609 -17.02 -21.45 6.01
N HIS A 610 -15.79 -20.96 5.89
CA HIS A 610 -15.10 -20.30 6.98
C HIS A 610 -15.73 -18.96 7.35
N THR A 611 -15.66 -18.61 8.63
CA THR A 611 -16.08 -17.30 9.16
C THR A 611 -15.12 -16.16 8.83
N GLU A 612 -13.91 -16.46 8.38
CA GLU A 612 -12.88 -15.46 8.09
C GLU A 612 -12.97 -15.12 6.60
N ARG A 613 -13.10 -13.82 6.32
CA ARG A 613 -13.42 -13.33 4.99
C ARG A 613 -12.36 -13.71 3.95
N THR A 614 -11.07 -13.56 4.27
CA THR A 614 -10.01 -13.79 3.29
C THR A 614 -9.90 -15.25 2.87
N VAL A 615 -10.06 -16.19 3.81
CA VAL A 615 -10.08 -17.63 3.56
C VAL A 615 -11.32 -18.01 2.74
N ALA A 616 -12.48 -17.50 3.10
CA ALA A 616 -13.72 -17.81 2.39
C ALA A 616 -13.74 -17.26 0.95
N ASP A 617 -13.31 -16.00 0.75
CA ASP A 617 -13.17 -15.40 -0.57
C ASP A 617 -12.14 -16.18 -1.42
N THR A 618 -10.98 -16.53 -0.85
CA THR A 618 -9.95 -17.33 -1.54
C THR A 618 -10.48 -18.73 -1.92
N GLY A 619 -11.26 -19.36 -1.04
CA GLY A 619 -11.91 -20.65 -1.31
C GLY A 619 -12.89 -20.58 -2.48
N LEU A 620 -13.74 -19.56 -2.52
CA LEU A 620 -14.71 -19.36 -3.61
C LEU A 620 -14.02 -19.05 -4.95
N GLU A 621 -12.97 -18.24 -4.95
CA GLU A 621 -12.16 -17.98 -6.13
C GLU A 621 -11.46 -19.24 -6.65
N THR A 622 -10.88 -20.03 -5.73
CA THR A 622 -10.23 -21.30 -6.07
C THR A 622 -11.23 -22.29 -6.69
N LEU A 623 -12.43 -22.40 -6.12
CA LEU A 623 -13.50 -23.23 -6.68
C LEU A 623 -13.91 -22.76 -8.08
N PHE A 624 -14.07 -21.45 -8.27
CA PHE A 624 -14.47 -20.90 -9.56
C PHE A 624 -13.43 -21.18 -10.65
N ALA A 625 -12.14 -20.95 -10.34
CA ALA A 625 -11.05 -21.31 -11.23
C ALA A 625 -11.02 -22.82 -11.53
N LEU A 626 -11.30 -23.67 -10.54
CA LEU A 626 -11.29 -25.13 -10.72
C LEU A 626 -12.39 -25.56 -11.70
N LEU A 627 -13.60 -24.99 -11.57
CA LEU A 627 -14.70 -25.28 -12.49
C LEU A 627 -14.39 -24.83 -13.93
N LEU A 628 -13.74 -23.69 -14.11
CA LEU A 628 -13.30 -23.22 -15.42
C LEU A 628 -12.29 -24.19 -16.05
N ASN A 629 -11.30 -24.64 -15.29
CA ASN A 629 -10.28 -25.57 -15.79
C ASN A 629 -10.85 -26.97 -16.08
N VAL A 630 -11.83 -27.43 -15.28
CA VAL A 630 -12.53 -28.69 -15.53
C VAL A 630 -13.34 -28.62 -16.82
N ARG A 631 -13.96 -27.47 -17.12
CA ARG A 631 -14.70 -27.25 -18.38
C ARG A 631 -13.82 -27.41 -19.62
N GLU A 632 -12.56 -27.02 -19.56
CA GLU A 632 -11.62 -27.15 -20.69
C GLU A 632 -11.15 -28.60 -20.92
N ASN A 633 -11.25 -29.48 -19.92
CA ASN A 633 -10.76 -30.86 -19.97
C ASN A 633 -11.90 -31.89 -20.02
N GLU A 634 -12.42 -32.19 -21.21
CA GLU A 634 -13.62 -33.02 -21.42
C GLU A 634 -13.58 -34.43 -20.78
N THR A 635 -12.42 -35.09 -20.77
CA THR A 635 -12.26 -36.46 -20.25
C THR A 635 -12.42 -36.52 -18.73
N LEU A 636 -11.98 -35.49 -18.01
CA LEU A 636 -12.02 -35.38 -16.56
C LEU A 636 -13.28 -34.66 -16.08
N ALA A 637 -13.85 -33.79 -16.91
CA ALA A 637 -15.13 -33.15 -16.66
C ALA A 637 -16.22 -34.16 -16.34
N ALA A 638 -16.26 -35.28 -17.08
CA ALA A 638 -17.23 -36.34 -16.89
C ALA A 638 -17.18 -36.98 -15.48
N SER A 639 -15.98 -37.34 -15.00
CA SER A 639 -15.80 -37.96 -13.67
C SER A 639 -16.00 -36.96 -12.53
N PHE A 640 -15.54 -35.71 -12.73
CA PHE A 640 -15.72 -34.62 -11.78
C PHE A 640 -17.21 -34.28 -11.58
N TYR A 641 -17.95 -34.07 -12.67
CA TYR A 641 -19.36 -33.71 -12.58
C TYR A 641 -20.21 -34.83 -11.98
N ARG A 642 -19.89 -36.10 -12.28
CA ARG A 642 -20.57 -37.25 -11.66
C ARG A 642 -20.39 -37.27 -10.14
N SER A 643 -19.20 -36.93 -9.65
CA SER A 643 -18.85 -37.14 -8.24
C SER A 643 -19.12 -35.92 -7.35
N PHE A 644 -18.94 -34.71 -7.87
CA PHE A 644 -18.89 -33.49 -7.04
C PHE A 644 -19.94 -32.43 -7.39
N TYR A 645 -20.55 -32.46 -8.59
CA TYR A 645 -21.41 -31.36 -9.05
C TYR A 645 -22.60 -31.08 -8.11
N LEU A 646 -23.38 -32.11 -7.75
CA LEU A 646 -24.54 -31.94 -6.88
C LEU A 646 -24.15 -31.55 -5.44
N SER A 647 -23.07 -32.13 -4.92
CA SER A 647 -22.55 -31.80 -3.58
C SER A 647 -22.12 -30.33 -3.50
N LEU A 648 -21.32 -29.88 -4.47
CA LEU A 648 -20.84 -28.49 -4.52
C LEU A 648 -22.01 -27.51 -4.68
N LEU A 649 -23.00 -27.82 -5.51
CA LEU A 649 -24.18 -27.00 -5.67
C LEU A 649 -24.96 -26.86 -4.35
N GLN A 650 -25.15 -27.96 -3.63
CA GLN A 650 -25.80 -27.95 -2.33
C GLN A 650 -25.02 -27.10 -1.33
N ASP A 651 -23.71 -27.30 -1.22
CA ASP A 651 -22.86 -26.55 -0.29
C ASP A 651 -22.86 -25.05 -0.59
N ILE A 652 -22.78 -24.64 -1.87
CA ILE A 652 -22.85 -23.23 -2.27
C ILE A 652 -24.22 -22.63 -1.91
N LEU A 653 -25.31 -23.35 -2.16
CA LEU A 653 -26.66 -22.85 -1.82
C LEU A 653 -26.86 -22.71 -0.32
N VAL A 654 -26.37 -23.66 0.49
CA VAL A 654 -26.42 -23.60 1.95
C VAL A 654 -25.69 -22.36 2.46
N VAL A 655 -24.45 -22.13 2.00
CA VAL A 655 -23.65 -20.97 2.43
C VAL A 655 -24.23 -19.65 1.93
N LEU A 656 -24.77 -19.62 0.70
CA LEU A 656 -25.48 -18.43 0.18
C LEU A 656 -26.67 -18.04 1.06
N THR A 657 -27.36 -19.02 1.64
CA THR A 657 -28.50 -18.81 2.53
C THR A 657 -28.13 -18.66 4.01
N ASP A 658 -26.84 -18.76 4.36
CA ASP A 658 -26.36 -18.49 5.72
C ASP A 658 -26.25 -16.98 5.95
N ARG A 659 -26.52 -16.55 7.19
CA ARG A 659 -26.40 -15.16 7.63
C ARG A 659 -24.95 -14.73 7.83
N LEU A 660 -24.04 -15.68 8.06
CA LEU A 660 -22.64 -15.39 8.35
C LEU A 660 -21.80 -15.08 7.10
N HIS A 661 -22.19 -15.55 5.92
CA HIS A 661 -21.37 -15.49 4.70
C HIS A 661 -21.86 -14.46 3.67
N LYS A 662 -22.61 -13.44 4.10
CA LYS A 662 -23.15 -12.38 3.23
C LYS A 662 -22.05 -11.69 2.39
N PHE A 663 -20.85 -11.56 2.94
CA PHE A 663 -19.69 -10.95 2.27
C PHE A 663 -19.28 -11.69 0.97
N GLY A 664 -19.50 -13.00 0.88
CA GLY A 664 -19.12 -13.85 -0.27
C GLY A 664 -20.14 -13.85 -1.41
N PHE A 665 -21.25 -13.10 -1.29
CA PHE A 665 -22.40 -13.13 -2.21
C PHE A 665 -22.01 -12.99 -3.69
N LYS A 666 -21.04 -12.11 -3.99
CA LYS A 666 -20.51 -11.90 -5.35
C LYS A 666 -20.05 -13.21 -5.99
N MET A 667 -19.20 -13.95 -5.29
CA MET A 667 -18.59 -15.15 -5.82
C MET A 667 -19.56 -16.33 -5.80
N HIS A 668 -20.44 -16.44 -4.81
CA HIS A 668 -21.54 -17.41 -4.83
C HIS A 668 -22.44 -17.21 -6.05
N ALA A 669 -22.81 -15.96 -6.37
CA ALA A 669 -23.62 -15.67 -7.56
C ALA A 669 -22.89 -16.03 -8.87
N ALA A 670 -21.59 -15.74 -8.96
CA ALA A 670 -20.77 -16.09 -10.13
C ALA A 670 -20.67 -17.61 -10.32
N LEU A 671 -20.42 -18.36 -9.23
CA LEU A 671 -20.37 -19.82 -9.22
C LEU A 671 -21.71 -20.44 -9.64
N LEU A 672 -22.81 -20.02 -9.01
CA LEU A 672 -24.15 -20.54 -9.34
C LEU A 672 -24.53 -20.25 -10.78
N LYS A 673 -24.29 -19.02 -11.26
CA LYS A 673 -24.53 -18.68 -12.65
C LYS A 673 -23.74 -19.60 -13.58
N HIS A 674 -22.45 -19.81 -13.31
CA HIS A 674 -21.61 -20.68 -14.11
C HIS A 674 -22.13 -22.11 -14.12
N MET A 675 -22.42 -22.69 -12.94
CA MET A 675 -22.94 -24.06 -12.82
C MET A 675 -24.28 -24.25 -13.54
N PHE A 676 -25.22 -23.32 -13.41
CA PHE A 676 -26.52 -23.41 -14.11
C PHE A 676 -26.36 -23.22 -15.63
N SER A 677 -25.51 -22.29 -16.08
CA SER A 677 -25.23 -22.10 -17.50
C SER A 677 -24.58 -23.33 -18.15
N LEU A 678 -23.68 -24.04 -17.44
CA LEU A 678 -23.07 -25.28 -17.94
C LEU A 678 -24.13 -26.34 -18.30
N VAL A 679 -25.15 -26.48 -17.45
CA VAL A 679 -26.21 -27.47 -17.63
C VAL A 679 -27.22 -27.02 -18.70
N GLU A 680 -27.59 -25.74 -18.75
CA GLU A 680 -28.52 -25.23 -19.77
C GLU A 680 -27.91 -25.25 -21.18
N MET A 681 -26.59 -25.05 -21.31
CA MET A 681 -25.87 -25.18 -22.59
C MET A 681 -25.60 -26.63 -23.00
N ASN A 682 -26.08 -27.64 -22.26
CA ASN A 682 -25.80 -29.06 -22.50
C ASN A 682 -24.31 -29.42 -22.55
N GLN A 683 -23.44 -28.72 -21.80
CA GLN A 683 -22.00 -29.03 -21.71
C GLN A 683 -21.71 -30.17 -20.74
N VAL A 684 -22.69 -30.55 -19.90
CA VAL A 684 -22.61 -31.73 -19.03
C VAL A 684 -23.23 -32.92 -19.75
N HIS A 685 -22.37 -33.76 -20.35
CA HIS A 685 -22.79 -34.95 -21.12
C HIS A 685 -23.09 -36.19 -20.26
N VAL A 686 -22.81 -36.13 -18.95
CA VAL A 686 -23.00 -37.24 -18.00
C VAL A 686 -24.33 -37.07 -17.24
N PRO A 687 -25.07 -38.15 -16.95
CA PRO A 687 -26.27 -38.07 -16.11
C PRO A 687 -25.94 -37.69 -14.67
N LEU A 688 -26.46 -36.55 -14.20
CA LEU A 688 -26.18 -36.05 -12.84
C LEU A 688 -26.81 -36.92 -11.73
N TRP A 689 -27.90 -37.62 -12.03
CA TRP A 689 -28.66 -38.46 -11.09
C TRP A 689 -27.99 -39.81 -10.77
N GLU A 690 -26.93 -40.19 -11.49
CA GLU A 690 -26.20 -41.44 -11.27
C GLU A 690 -25.52 -41.49 -9.88
N SER A 691 -25.30 -40.33 -9.26
CA SER A 691 -24.70 -40.20 -7.93
C SER A 691 -25.69 -40.39 -6.76
N LEU A 692 -27.00 -40.43 -7.02
CA LEU A 692 -28.03 -40.53 -5.99
C LEU A 692 -28.37 -42.00 -5.64
N PRO A 693 -28.41 -42.38 -4.35
CA PRO A 693 -28.73 -43.73 -3.94
C PRO A 693 -30.18 -44.10 -4.30
N GLY A 694 -30.37 -45.15 -5.10
CA GLY A 694 -31.69 -45.71 -5.43
C GLY A 694 -32.30 -45.27 -6.77
N MET A 695 -31.61 -44.47 -7.59
CA MET A 695 -32.07 -44.15 -8.96
C MET A 695 -31.42 -45.08 -10.01
N PRO A 696 -32.17 -45.53 -11.05
CA PRO A 696 -31.61 -46.36 -12.10
C PRO A 696 -30.55 -45.59 -12.92
N PRO A 697 -29.48 -46.26 -13.40
CA PRO A 697 -28.46 -45.64 -14.27
C PRO A 697 -28.98 -45.30 -15.67
N VAL A 698 -30.24 -45.62 -15.96
CA VAL A 698 -30.88 -45.42 -17.26
C VAL A 698 -31.85 -44.24 -17.18
N MET A 699 -31.64 -43.30 -18.11
CA MET A 699 -32.45 -42.11 -18.35
C MET A 699 -33.95 -42.44 -18.44
N PRO A 700 -34.83 -41.85 -17.59
CA PRO A 700 -36.26 -41.84 -17.86
C PRO A 700 -36.52 -41.15 -19.21
N PRO A 701 -37.34 -41.72 -20.10
CA PRO A 701 -37.53 -41.16 -21.43
C PRO A 701 -38.09 -39.73 -21.36
N GLY A 702 -37.28 -38.75 -21.79
CA GLY A 702 -37.67 -37.34 -21.87
C GLY A 702 -37.10 -36.40 -20.80
N GLN A 703 -36.33 -36.89 -19.81
CA GLN A 703 -35.74 -36.03 -18.78
C GLN A 703 -34.35 -35.52 -19.20
N THR A 704 -34.19 -34.20 -19.30
CA THR A 704 -32.88 -33.56 -19.54
C THR A 704 -32.17 -33.24 -18.22
N ASN A 705 -30.84 -33.12 -18.25
CA ASN A 705 -30.05 -32.67 -17.08
C ASN A 705 -30.57 -31.33 -16.53
N SER A 706 -31.03 -30.42 -17.39
CA SER A 706 -31.65 -29.14 -17.00
C SER A 706 -32.97 -29.34 -16.23
N GLN A 707 -33.87 -30.21 -16.70
CA GLN A 707 -35.13 -30.49 -16.01
C GLN A 707 -34.90 -31.15 -14.65
N PHE A 708 -34.00 -32.13 -14.60
CA PHE A 708 -33.62 -32.79 -13.35
C PHE A 708 -33.06 -31.77 -12.34
N LEU A 709 -32.15 -30.89 -12.75
CA LEU A 709 -31.53 -29.92 -11.86
C LEU A 709 -32.55 -28.88 -11.35
N LYS A 710 -33.48 -28.44 -12.19
CA LYS A 710 -34.57 -27.53 -11.80
C LYS A 710 -35.45 -28.17 -10.72
N GLU A 711 -35.82 -29.44 -10.88
CA GLU A 711 -36.60 -30.17 -9.88
C GLU A 711 -35.82 -30.40 -8.58
N TYR A 712 -34.55 -30.78 -8.68
CA TYR A 712 -33.68 -31.00 -7.54
C TYR A 712 -33.50 -29.75 -6.68
N VAL A 713 -33.18 -28.60 -7.30
CA VAL A 713 -33.02 -27.31 -6.60
C VAL A 713 -34.36 -26.84 -6.02
N ALA A 714 -35.48 -27.01 -6.74
CA ALA A 714 -36.80 -26.64 -6.24
C ALA A 714 -37.19 -27.46 -5.01
N ASN A 715 -36.92 -28.76 -4.99
CA ASN A 715 -37.17 -29.64 -3.85
C ASN A 715 -36.29 -29.28 -2.65
N MET A 716 -35.00 -28.99 -2.89
CA MET A 716 -34.07 -28.56 -1.84
C MET A 716 -34.54 -27.27 -1.17
N ILE A 717 -34.83 -26.23 -1.96
CA ILE A 717 -35.30 -24.93 -1.43
C ILE A 717 -36.65 -25.07 -0.71
N SER A 718 -37.58 -25.86 -1.25
CA SER A 718 -38.88 -26.09 -0.60
C SER A 718 -38.75 -26.81 0.74
N THR A 719 -37.75 -27.69 0.88
CA THR A 719 -37.47 -28.41 2.12
C THR A 719 -36.80 -27.49 3.15
N SER A 720 -35.82 -26.69 2.73
CA SER A 720 -35.11 -25.76 3.62
C SER A 720 -35.99 -24.57 4.06
N PHE A 721 -36.88 -24.10 3.19
CA PHE A 721 -37.73 -22.93 3.44
C PHE A 721 -39.22 -23.27 3.28
N PRO A 722 -39.84 -23.99 4.23
CA PRO A 722 -41.24 -24.41 4.15
C PRO A 722 -42.24 -23.24 4.13
N ASN A 723 -41.77 -22.03 4.48
CA ASN A 723 -42.57 -20.81 4.49
C ASN A 723 -42.78 -20.19 3.10
N MET A 724 -42.07 -20.65 2.06
CA MET A 724 -42.21 -20.14 0.69
C MET A 724 -43.26 -20.94 -0.09
N SER A 725 -44.06 -20.25 -0.92
CA SER A 725 -45.02 -20.96 -1.76
C SER A 725 -44.31 -21.75 -2.86
N PRO A 726 -44.80 -22.95 -3.25
CA PRO A 726 -44.24 -23.72 -4.37
C PRO A 726 -44.21 -22.95 -5.71
N ALA A 727 -45.07 -21.94 -5.86
CA ALA A 727 -45.06 -21.05 -7.02
C ALA A 727 -43.87 -20.08 -7.01
N GLN A 728 -43.56 -19.47 -5.85
CA GLN A 728 -42.39 -18.60 -5.67
C GLN A 728 -41.09 -19.37 -5.88
N VAL A 729 -40.97 -20.58 -5.32
CA VAL A 729 -39.76 -21.41 -5.48
C VAL A 729 -39.55 -21.78 -6.95
N ARG A 730 -40.61 -22.19 -7.66
CA ARG A 730 -40.51 -22.51 -9.10
C ARG A 730 -40.15 -21.28 -9.94
N ALA A 731 -40.74 -20.12 -9.65
CA ALA A 731 -40.41 -18.89 -10.36
C ALA A 731 -38.93 -18.47 -10.14
N PHE A 732 -38.44 -18.62 -8.91
CA PHE A 732 -37.03 -18.38 -8.59
C PHE A 732 -36.10 -19.29 -9.39
N VAL A 733 -36.33 -20.60 -9.34
CA VAL A 733 -35.50 -21.60 -10.04
C VAL A 733 -35.53 -21.36 -11.54
N VAL A 734 -36.69 -21.14 -12.17
CA VAL A 734 -36.75 -20.82 -13.60
C VAL A 734 -35.92 -19.57 -13.93
N GLY A 735 -36.01 -18.54 -13.08
CA GLY A 735 -35.23 -17.32 -13.24
C GLY A 735 -33.71 -17.50 -13.06
N CYS A 736 -33.24 -18.56 -12.41
CA CYS A 736 -31.81 -18.89 -12.30
C CYS A 736 -31.23 -19.54 -13.57
N PHE A 737 -32.07 -20.19 -14.39
CA PHE A 737 -31.66 -20.80 -15.67
C PHE A 737 -31.88 -19.86 -16.86
N ASP A 738 -32.30 -18.62 -16.62
CA ASP A 738 -32.48 -17.63 -17.68
C ASP A 738 -31.13 -17.11 -18.20
N MET A 739 -30.75 -17.58 -19.39
CA MET A 739 -29.49 -17.27 -20.05
C MET A 739 -29.39 -15.82 -20.56
N THR A 740 -30.50 -15.09 -20.59
CA THR A 740 -30.51 -13.68 -21.00
C THR A 740 -30.00 -12.74 -19.90
N LYS A 741 -29.93 -13.21 -18.65
CA LYS A 741 -29.45 -12.41 -17.52
C LYS A 741 -27.93 -12.35 -17.50
N ASP A 742 -27.39 -11.14 -17.59
CA ASP A 742 -25.98 -10.88 -17.28
C ASP A 742 -25.69 -11.13 -15.78
N LEU A 743 -24.41 -11.09 -15.38
CA LEU A 743 -24.04 -11.38 -13.99
C LEU A 743 -24.68 -10.38 -12.99
N PRO A 744 -24.76 -9.07 -13.28
CA PRO A 744 -25.53 -8.12 -12.48
C PRO A 744 -27.03 -8.45 -12.34
N ALA A 745 -27.73 -8.78 -13.43
CA ALA A 745 -29.14 -9.15 -13.38
C ALA A 745 -29.37 -10.46 -12.61
N PHE A 746 -28.45 -11.42 -12.74
CA PHE A 746 -28.49 -12.67 -11.96
C PHE A 746 -28.26 -12.41 -10.46
N LYS A 747 -27.30 -11.54 -10.10
CA LYS A 747 -27.08 -11.09 -8.71
C LYS A 747 -28.34 -10.44 -8.14
N LYS A 748 -28.98 -9.54 -8.90
CA LYS A 748 -30.24 -8.92 -8.48
C LYS A 748 -31.32 -9.96 -8.21
N HIS A 749 -31.49 -10.94 -9.11
CA HIS A 749 -32.46 -12.03 -8.94
C HIS A 749 -32.20 -12.87 -7.69
N LEU A 750 -30.93 -13.20 -7.39
CA LEU A 750 -30.55 -13.89 -6.15
C LEU A 750 -30.79 -13.03 -4.91
N ARG A 751 -30.46 -11.73 -4.97
CA ARG A 751 -30.64 -10.78 -3.87
C ARG A 751 -32.12 -10.62 -3.52
N ASP A 752 -32.97 -10.44 -4.54
CA ASP A 752 -34.42 -10.34 -4.37
C ASP A 752 -34.99 -11.60 -3.72
N PHE A 753 -34.46 -12.77 -4.08
CA PHE A 753 -34.83 -14.03 -3.42
C PHE A 753 -34.39 -14.08 -1.95
N LEU A 754 -33.14 -13.73 -1.63
CA LEU A 754 -32.64 -13.69 -0.25
C LEU A 754 -33.46 -12.74 0.62
N VAL A 755 -33.74 -11.52 0.14
CA VAL A 755 -34.56 -10.54 0.88
C VAL A 755 -36.00 -11.04 1.12
N ASN A 756 -36.55 -11.83 0.20
CA ASN A 756 -37.89 -12.42 0.36
C ASN A 756 -37.92 -13.56 1.40
N ILE A 757 -36.78 -14.16 1.75
CA ILE A 757 -36.71 -15.14 2.83
C ILE A 757 -36.80 -14.39 4.17
N LYS A 758 -37.75 -14.79 5.03
CA LYS A 758 -38.03 -14.14 6.32
C LYS A 758 -36.80 -13.99 7.23
N GLU A 759 -35.80 -14.84 7.07
CA GLU A 759 -34.57 -14.84 7.87
C GLU A 759 -33.63 -13.68 7.51
N PHE A 760 -33.73 -13.13 6.30
CA PHE A 760 -33.00 -11.93 5.85
C PHE A 760 -33.87 -10.67 5.85
N ALA A 761 -35.20 -10.83 5.93
CA ALA A 761 -36.17 -9.75 6.05
C ALA A 761 -36.13 -9.14 7.46
N GLY A 762 -35.22 -8.18 7.69
CA GLY A 762 -35.10 -7.46 8.96
C GLY A 762 -33.66 -7.24 9.44
N GLU A 763 -32.66 -7.80 8.74
CA GLU A 763 -31.25 -7.61 9.05
C GLU A 763 -30.61 -6.51 8.20
N ASP A 764 -29.44 -6.03 8.62
CA ASP A 764 -28.59 -5.18 7.79
C ASP A 764 -28.09 -6.01 6.59
N ASN A 765 -28.43 -5.52 5.40
CA ASN A 765 -28.15 -6.16 4.11
C ASN A 765 -27.08 -5.38 3.32
N ALA A 766 -26.37 -4.44 3.95
CA ALA A 766 -25.31 -3.65 3.33
C ALA A 766 -24.24 -4.51 2.64
N ASP A 767 -23.91 -5.68 3.20
CA ASP A 767 -22.91 -6.61 2.65
C ASP A 767 -23.30 -7.16 1.25
N LEU A 768 -24.59 -7.26 0.94
CA LEU A 768 -25.07 -7.70 -0.38
C LEU A 768 -24.83 -6.64 -1.49
N PHE A 769 -24.56 -5.40 -1.09
CA PHE A 769 -24.25 -4.26 -1.96
C PHE A 769 -22.77 -3.86 -1.91
N LEU A 770 -21.94 -4.64 -1.21
CA LEU A 770 -20.54 -4.30 -0.95
C LEU A 770 -19.75 -4.10 -2.24
N GLU A 771 -19.99 -4.88 -3.29
CA GLU A 771 -19.35 -4.68 -4.60
C GLU A 771 -19.80 -3.40 -5.31
N GLU A 772 -21.09 -3.06 -5.27
CA GLU A 772 -21.61 -1.84 -5.91
C GLU A 772 -21.07 -0.60 -5.18
N ASN A 773 -20.99 -0.64 -3.85
CA ASN A 773 -20.41 0.40 -3.02
C ASN A 773 -18.89 0.52 -3.24
N LEU A 774 -18.17 -0.61 -3.31
CA LEU A 774 -16.74 -0.63 -3.60
C LEU A 774 -16.44 -0.13 -5.02
N ALA A 775 -17.23 -0.54 -6.02
CA ALA A 775 -17.05 -0.08 -7.40
C ALA A 775 -17.32 1.42 -7.52
N MET A 776 -18.41 1.94 -6.92
CA MET A 776 -18.66 3.38 -6.86
C MET A 776 -17.56 4.15 -6.12
N SER A 777 -17.04 3.58 -5.03
CA SER A 777 -15.94 4.18 -4.28
C SER A 777 -14.64 4.16 -5.07
N GLN A 778 -14.31 3.05 -5.76
CA GLN A 778 -13.13 2.92 -6.60
C GLN A 778 -13.20 3.86 -7.80
N GLU A 779 -14.35 3.96 -8.46
CA GLU A 779 -14.59 4.91 -9.55
C GLU A 779 -14.42 6.34 -9.07
N ARG A 780 -15.00 6.69 -7.90
CA ARG A 780 -14.86 8.02 -7.30
C ARG A 780 -13.40 8.31 -6.92
N LEU A 781 -12.70 7.35 -6.34
CA LEU A 781 -11.28 7.47 -6.00
C LEU A 781 -10.41 7.59 -7.25
N HIS A 782 -10.74 6.86 -8.31
CA HIS A 782 -10.02 6.91 -9.58
C HIS A 782 -10.19 8.28 -10.24
N GLN A 783 -11.43 8.78 -10.31
CA GLN A 783 -11.73 10.13 -10.81
C GLN A 783 -11.05 11.22 -9.96
N ASP A 784 -11.06 11.08 -8.64
CA ASP A 784 -10.35 12.00 -7.73
C ASP A 784 -8.83 11.92 -7.93
N THR A 785 -8.27 10.73 -8.12
CA THR A 785 -6.83 10.54 -8.41
C THR A 785 -6.45 11.18 -9.74
N ILE A 786 -7.26 11.02 -10.80
CA ILE A 786 -7.02 11.67 -12.10
C ILE A 786 -7.06 13.20 -11.94
N ALA A 787 -8.06 13.73 -11.23
CA ALA A 787 -8.18 15.15 -10.98
C ALA A 787 -6.98 15.70 -10.17
N ARG A 788 -6.49 14.95 -9.19
CA ARG A 788 -5.30 15.30 -8.40
C ARG A 788 -4.01 15.24 -9.23
N LEU A 789 -3.86 14.23 -10.10
CA LEU A 789 -2.70 14.11 -10.99
C LEU A 789 -2.64 15.25 -12.03
N ALA A 790 -3.79 15.81 -12.41
CA ALA A 790 -3.87 16.93 -13.34
C ALA A 790 -3.26 18.24 -12.78
N VAL A 791 -3.13 18.37 -11.45
CA VAL A 791 -2.56 19.56 -10.81
C VAL A 791 -1.15 19.26 -10.30
N PRO A 792 -0.11 19.93 -10.82
CA PRO A 792 1.25 19.80 -10.31
C PRO A 792 1.31 20.09 -8.80
N GLY A 793 2.02 19.27 -8.02
CA GLY A 793 2.14 19.42 -6.56
C GLY A 793 1.09 18.71 -5.71
N LEU A 794 -0.12 18.39 -6.21
CA LEU A 794 -1.15 17.72 -5.38
C LEU A 794 -0.77 16.29 -5.00
N VAL A 795 -0.25 15.53 -5.97
CA VAL A 795 0.29 14.18 -5.72
C VAL A 795 1.79 14.28 -5.50
N ASN A 796 2.24 13.79 -4.35
CA ASN A 796 3.65 13.73 -3.99
C ASN A 796 4.44 13.00 -5.10
N LEU A 797 5.62 13.51 -5.46
CA LEU A 797 6.50 12.95 -6.49
C LEU A 797 6.86 11.46 -6.25
N TYR A 798 6.76 11.00 -5.01
CA TYR A 798 6.94 9.59 -4.63
C TYR A 798 5.72 8.70 -4.92
N GLU A 799 4.51 9.26 -4.88
CA GLU A 799 3.25 8.54 -5.09
C GLU A 799 2.79 8.57 -6.55
N ARG A 800 3.40 9.43 -7.38
CA ARG A 800 3.16 9.41 -8.82
C ARG A 800 3.64 8.05 -9.36
N PRO A 801 2.81 7.33 -10.15
CA PRO A 801 3.30 6.18 -10.87
C PRO A 801 4.55 6.62 -11.63
N ASP A 802 5.59 5.79 -11.66
CA ASP A 802 6.80 6.04 -12.44
C ASP A 802 6.41 6.08 -13.93
N GLY A 803 5.75 7.15 -14.35
CA GLY A 803 5.74 7.57 -15.72
C GLY A 803 7.20 7.76 -16.06
N ASN A 804 7.61 7.22 -17.20
CA ASN A 804 8.90 7.45 -17.83
C ASN A 804 9.12 8.95 -18.12
N ALA A 805 9.16 9.79 -17.07
CA ALA A 805 9.69 11.14 -17.11
C ALA A 805 11.20 11.11 -17.41
N ASP A 806 11.82 9.93 -17.30
CA ASP A 806 13.15 9.62 -17.80
C ASP A 806 13.24 9.66 -19.35
N ASP A 807 12.13 9.64 -20.11
CA ASP A 807 12.16 9.67 -21.60
C ASP A 807 11.74 11.02 -22.20
N MET A 808 11.19 11.96 -21.42
CA MET A 808 10.66 13.23 -21.96
C MET A 808 11.54 14.45 -21.67
N SER A 809 12.62 14.32 -20.88
CA SER A 809 13.57 15.43 -20.65
C SER A 809 14.79 15.40 -21.56
N ASP A 810 14.93 14.35 -22.39
CA ASP A 810 16.04 14.17 -23.34
C ASP A 810 15.57 14.17 -24.82
N LEU A 811 14.41 14.78 -25.11
CA LEU A 811 13.96 15.12 -26.47
C LEU A 811 13.91 16.64 -26.70
#